data_AF-A0A7J6DXE3-F1
#
_entry.id   AF-A0A7J6DXE3-F1
#
_cell.length_a   1.000
_cell.length_b   1.000
_cell.length_c   1.000
_cell.angle_alpha   90.00
_cell.angle_beta   90.00
_cell.angle_gamma   90.00
#
_symmetry.space_group_name_H-M   'P 1'
#
loop_
_entity.id
_entity.type
_entity.pdbx_description
1 polymer ?
#
loop_
_entity_poly.entity_id
_entity_poly.type
_entity_poly.pdbx_seq_one_letter_code
_entity_poly.pdbx_strand_id
1 'polypeptide(L)'
;MDFPPEVFQLKIIGFSKDIGSSIFLLPSFMHRLENLLVAIELKNQLSLSFPEASEVTSRRVLEALTTEKCQECFSLERLEVLGDAFLKFVVGRSVFILHGTLDEGQLSNKRSNIVNNLNLCKLACKRNLQVYIRDQKFDTSEFFALGRPSPTICTKEKEESIHSQYLNSNSTVNKTNAIEVRCSKGHHWLRKKTVADVVEALVGAFLVDSGFKAAIAFLRWIGIQVDFRASQVTDIFRASEKYSTLAAEINSKALESSLGYQFLHRGLLLQAFIHPSYNKLGGGCYQRLEFLGDAVLDYLITSYLYSVYPELNPGQLTDLRSEYVNNEAFASVAIERCLHKFLICDSSSLTQDIKVYVNSRSKNGLKCPKALGDVVESCVGAILLDTGFDLNRVWSIMLSFLDRIISFSTLQLNPLRELLELFQSSSDHGDNLYTVTKKDDLYVVEAKVKVKDNVYATASATNKSMKEAKKTAAEQIIAELKAQGIISKSRSLEKVLQSSSKKEAKLIGYDEIPIHVTPSTDSVKADNLTIEEPVIFKFVSEDRSNNELKTNSICKGPNKKLPLTNGQASNTDDLDTDSQTSGGSQSEKAATARSRLYEVCAANSWKPPSFECCKDEGPGHLKLFTYKVLVEIEEASDMVLECFSGEHPKKKAAAEHAAEGALWFLKKQGYL
;
A
#
# COMPACT_ATOMS: atom_id res chain seq x y z
N MET A 1 -1.94 -10.10 52.65
CA MET A 1 -3.11 -9.57 53.39
C MET A 1 -3.97 -10.78 53.68
N ASP A 2 -3.78 -11.38 54.85
CA ASP A 2 -4.63 -12.49 55.30
C ASP A 2 -5.99 -11.88 55.68
N PHE A 3 -7.01 -12.18 54.89
CA PHE A 3 -8.37 -11.72 55.17
C PHE A 3 -8.97 -12.51 56.36
N PRO A 4 -9.86 -11.91 57.18
CA PRO A 4 -10.48 -12.59 58.30
C PRO A 4 -11.29 -13.83 57.85
N PRO A 5 -11.23 -14.96 58.57
CA PRO A 5 -11.92 -16.20 58.20
C PRO A 5 -13.45 -16.05 58.14
N GLU A 6 -14.04 -15.05 58.80
CA GLU A 6 -15.47 -14.75 58.74
C GLU A 6 -15.90 -14.23 57.35
N VAL A 7 -15.01 -13.59 56.59
CA VAL A 7 -15.29 -13.11 55.22
C VAL A 7 -15.27 -14.27 54.21
N PHE A 8 -14.52 -15.34 54.50
CA PHE A 8 -14.46 -16.55 53.68
C PHE A 8 -15.66 -17.49 53.85
N GLN A 9 -16.58 -17.18 54.78
CA GLN A 9 -17.80 -17.97 55.03
C GLN A 9 -19.02 -17.50 54.23
N LEU A 10 -18.82 -16.93 53.04
CA LEU A 10 -19.87 -16.86 52.02
C LEU A 10 -20.15 -18.28 51.48
N LYS A 11 -20.82 -19.10 52.29
CA LYS A 11 -21.44 -20.35 51.82
C LYS A 11 -22.61 -19.96 50.91
N ILE A 12 -22.36 -19.86 49.62
CA ILE A 12 -23.43 -19.81 48.63
C ILE A 12 -24.11 -21.18 48.65
N ILE A 13 -25.19 -21.29 49.42
CA ILE A 13 -25.98 -22.52 49.53
C ILE A 13 -26.59 -22.80 48.15
N GLY A 14 -26.34 -24.01 47.61
CA GLY A 14 -26.84 -24.43 46.30
C GLY A 14 -25.87 -24.25 45.12
N PHE A 15 -24.69 -23.66 45.33
CA PHE A 15 -23.64 -23.58 44.30
C PHE A 15 -22.48 -24.53 44.63
N SER A 16 -22.31 -25.58 43.83
CA SER A 16 -21.11 -26.42 43.94
C SER A 16 -19.88 -25.65 43.44
N LYS A 17 -18.70 -26.05 43.92
CA LYS A 17 -17.42 -25.55 43.42
C LYS A 17 -17.30 -25.73 41.90
N ASP A 18 -17.78 -26.86 41.38
CA ASP A 18 -17.71 -27.19 39.96
C ASP A 18 -18.57 -26.26 39.10
N ILE A 19 -19.76 -25.87 39.59
CA ILE A 19 -20.61 -24.88 38.93
C ILE A 19 -19.92 -23.51 38.94
N GLY A 20 -19.34 -23.11 40.07
CA GLY A 20 -18.57 -21.86 40.17
C GLY A 20 -17.40 -21.80 39.18
N SER A 21 -16.62 -22.88 39.08
CA SER A 21 -15.53 -23.01 38.11
C SER A 21 -16.03 -22.96 36.66
N SER A 22 -17.19 -23.56 36.36
CA SER A 22 -17.77 -23.55 35.02
C SER A 22 -18.26 -22.14 34.61
N ILE A 23 -18.89 -21.40 35.53
CA ILE A 23 -19.35 -20.03 35.27
C ILE A 23 -18.17 -19.07 35.08
N PHE A 24 -17.03 -19.33 35.71
CA PHE A 24 -15.82 -18.52 35.51
C PHE A 24 -15.30 -18.55 34.06
N LEU A 25 -15.62 -19.59 33.29
CA LEU A 25 -15.27 -19.69 31.87
C LEU A 25 -16.26 -18.97 30.94
N LEU A 26 -17.47 -18.64 31.43
CA LEU A 26 -18.53 -18.05 30.62
C LEU A 26 -18.12 -16.76 29.90
N PRO A 27 -17.41 -15.79 30.53
CA PRO A 27 -16.90 -14.61 29.84
C PRO A 27 -16.06 -14.96 28.60
N SER A 28 -15.16 -15.93 28.72
CA SER A 28 -14.29 -16.36 27.61
C SER A 28 -15.08 -16.99 26.47
N PHE A 29 -16.07 -17.84 26.80
CA PHE A 29 -16.97 -18.41 25.80
C PHE A 29 -17.80 -17.34 25.08
N MET A 30 -18.35 -16.38 25.84
CA MET A 30 -19.15 -15.28 25.30
C MET A 30 -18.32 -14.37 24.38
N HIS A 31 -17.11 -14.00 24.80
CA HIS A 31 -16.19 -13.22 23.98
C HIS A 31 -15.86 -13.94 22.67
N ARG A 32 -15.58 -15.25 22.74
CA ARG A 32 -15.28 -16.05 21.55
C ARG A 32 -16.47 -16.15 20.60
N LEU A 33 -17.68 -16.31 21.16
CA LEU A 33 -18.92 -16.35 20.39
C LEU A 33 -19.20 -15.00 19.73
N GLU A 34 -19.01 -13.89 20.45
CA GLU A 34 -19.17 -12.54 19.93
C GLU A 34 -18.25 -12.28 18.74
N ASN A 35 -16.95 -12.56 18.88
CA ASN A 35 -15.98 -12.37 17.79
C ASN A 35 -16.37 -13.18 16.54
N LEU A 36 -16.85 -14.42 16.72
CA LEU A 36 -17.33 -15.24 15.61
C LEU A 36 -18.60 -14.66 14.98
N LEU A 37 -19.55 -14.18 15.77
CA LEU A 37 -20.78 -13.55 15.28
C LEU A 37 -20.49 -12.28 14.49
N VAL A 38 -19.53 -11.46 14.92
CA VAL A 38 -19.06 -10.27 14.18
C VAL A 38 -18.53 -10.67 12.80
N ALA A 39 -17.72 -11.74 12.72
CA ALA A 39 -17.21 -12.22 11.45
C ALA A 39 -18.30 -12.81 10.55
N ILE A 40 -19.31 -13.49 11.11
CA ILE A 40 -20.49 -13.98 10.39
C ILE A 40 -21.31 -12.80 9.85
N GLU A 41 -21.51 -11.77 10.65
CA GLU A 41 -22.22 -10.55 10.23
C GLU A 41 -21.53 -9.89 9.05
N LEU A 42 -20.21 -9.67 9.13
CA LEU A 42 -19.44 -9.11 8.01
C LEU A 42 -19.54 -9.99 6.77
N LYS A 43 -19.36 -11.31 6.92
CA LYS A 43 -19.49 -12.25 5.80
C LYS A 43 -20.87 -12.12 5.13
N ASN A 44 -21.94 -12.03 5.89
CA ASN A 44 -23.30 -11.88 5.35
C ASN A 44 -23.45 -10.55 4.61
N GLN A 45 -22.92 -9.44 5.14
CA GLN A 45 -22.93 -8.14 4.46
C GLN A 45 -22.17 -8.17 3.12
N LEU A 46 -21.02 -8.86 3.08
CA LEU A 46 -20.24 -9.04 1.86
C LEU A 46 -20.96 -9.94 0.85
N SER A 47 -21.57 -11.04 1.32
CA SER A 47 -22.33 -11.98 0.47
C SER A 47 -23.56 -11.34 -0.18
N LEU A 48 -24.17 -10.34 0.47
CA LEU A 48 -25.24 -9.52 -0.12
C LEU A 48 -24.72 -8.56 -1.20
N SER A 49 -23.44 -8.22 -1.15
CA SER A 49 -22.82 -7.26 -2.07
C SER A 49 -22.28 -7.92 -3.34
N PHE A 50 -21.69 -9.12 -3.23
CA PHE A 50 -21.19 -9.90 -4.35
C PHE A 50 -21.23 -11.41 -4.06
N PRO A 51 -21.56 -12.26 -5.05
CA PRO A 51 -21.86 -13.69 -4.83
C PRO A 51 -20.64 -14.49 -4.35
N GLU A 52 -19.43 -14.13 -4.80
CA GLU A 52 -18.19 -14.82 -4.45
C GLU A 52 -17.87 -14.73 -2.95
N ALA A 53 -18.43 -13.75 -2.23
CA ALA A 53 -18.26 -13.65 -0.78
C ALA A 53 -18.96 -14.75 0.02
N SER A 54 -19.85 -15.52 -0.59
CA SER A 54 -20.49 -16.66 0.08
C SER A 54 -19.50 -17.82 0.34
N GLU A 55 -18.45 -17.93 -0.47
CA GLU A 55 -17.48 -19.03 -0.45
C GLU A 55 -16.46 -18.89 0.69
N VAL A 56 -16.11 -17.67 1.11
CA VAL A 56 -15.11 -17.45 2.17
C VAL A 56 -15.62 -17.98 3.51
N THR A 57 -14.79 -18.67 4.29
CA THR A 57 -15.23 -19.19 5.59
C THR A 57 -15.30 -18.09 6.64
N SER A 58 -16.29 -18.14 7.55
CA SER A 58 -16.40 -17.17 8.65
C SER A 58 -15.18 -17.21 9.59
N ARG A 59 -14.53 -18.37 9.70
CA ARG A 59 -13.28 -18.52 10.45
C ARG A 59 -12.14 -17.74 9.80
N ARG A 60 -12.03 -17.75 8.47
CA ARG A 60 -11.01 -16.99 7.73
C ARG A 60 -11.26 -15.50 7.79
N VAL A 61 -12.52 -15.07 7.70
CA VAL A 61 -12.89 -13.66 7.92
C VAL A 61 -12.51 -13.23 9.33
N LEU A 62 -12.78 -14.04 10.35
CA LEU A 62 -12.37 -13.76 11.72
C LEU A 62 -10.84 -13.65 11.85
N GLU A 63 -10.09 -14.55 11.22
CA GLU A 63 -8.62 -14.53 11.19
C GLU A 63 -8.09 -13.22 10.62
N ALA A 64 -8.62 -12.76 9.48
CA ALA A 64 -8.23 -11.50 8.86
C ALA A 64 -8.61 -10.24 9.67
N LEU A 65 -9.62 -10.32 10.54
CA LEU A 65 -10.05 -9.21 11.39
C LEU A 65 -9.30 -9.13 12.74
N THR A 66 -8.50 -10.13 13.08
CA THR A 66 -7.89 -10.28 14.43
C THR A 66 -6.41 -9.95 14.41
N THR A 67 -6.01 -8.92 15.15
CA THR A 67 -4.60 -8.53 15.28
C THR A 67 -3.88 -9.39 16.32
N GLU A 68 -2.54 -9.40 16.29
CA GLU A 68 -1.74 -10.12 17.30
C GLU A 68 -1.97 -9.60 18.73
N LYS A 69 -2.46 -8.36 18.89
CA LYS A 69 -2.76 -7.80 20.23
C LYS A 69 -3.87 -8.54 20.95
N CYS A 70 -4.74 -9.24 20.22
CA CYS A 70 -5.78 -10.08 20.82
C CYS A 70 -5.23 -11.31 21.56
N GLN A 71 -3.98 -11.70 21.31
CA GLN A 71 -3.35 -12.91 21.89
C GLN A 71 -4.12 -14.20 21.58
N GLU A 72 -4.73 -14.24 20.39
CA GLU A 72 -5.44 -15.40 19.87
C GLU A 72 -4.45 -16.40 19.23
N CYS A 73 -4.92 -17.64 18.99
CA CYS A 73 -4.12 -18.68 18.35
C CYS A 73 -3.93 -18.50 16.82
N PHE A 74 -4.44 -17.40 16.27
CA PHE A 74 -4.35 -17.02 14.86
C PHE A 74 -4.27 -15.49 14.77
N SER A 75 -3.70 -14.98 13.69
CA SER A 75 -3.54 -13.56 13.44
C SER A 75 -3.67 -13.24 11.95
N LEU A 76 -4.03 -11.99 11.65
CA LEU A 76 -4.17 -11.50 10.28
C LEU A 76 -2.85 -11.48 9.49
N GLU A 77 -1.71 -11.45 10.17
CA GLU A 77 -0.39 -11.14 9.62
C GLU A 77 0.05 -12.07 8.46
N ARG A 78 -0.24 -13.38 8.54
CA ARG A 78 0.08 -14.29 7.42
C ARG A 78 -0.78 -14.00 6.19
N LEU A 79 -2.05 -13.65 6.40
CA LEU A 79 -2.96 -13.27 5.32
C LEU A 79 -2.60 -11.89 4.76
N GLU A 80 -2.17 -10.96 5.61
CA GLU A 80 -1.66 -9.64 5.22
C GLU A 80 -0.47 -9.79 4.26
N VAL A 81 0.56 -10.57 4.60
CA VAL A 81 1.74 -10.75 3.74
C VAL A 81 1.37 -11.26 2.35
N LEU A 82 0.46 -12.23 2.27
CA LEU A 82 -0.02 -12.78 1.00
C LEU A 82 -0.91 -11.79 0.24
N GLY A 83 -1.81 -11.12 0.95
CA GLY A 83 -2.75 -10.16 0.40
C GLY A 83 -2.09 -8.88 -0.10
N ASP A 84 -1.04 -8.40 0.58
CA ASP A 84 -0.18 -7.28 0.14
C ASP A 84 0.48 -7.59 -1.21
N ALA A 85 1.10 -8.78 -1.33
CA ALA A 85 1.74 -9.21 -2.57
C ALA A 85 0.72 -9.34 -3.72
N PHE A 86 -0.45 -9.94 -3.45
CA PHE A 86 -1.52 -10.06 -4.43
C PHE A 86 -2.11 -8.70 -4.84
N LEU A 87 -2.34 -7.80 -3.88
CA LEU A 87 -2.85 -6.46 -4.12
C LEU A 87 -1.90 -5.68 -5.04
N LYS A 88 -0.58 -5.72 -4.76
CA LYS A 88 0.44 -5.09 -5.62
C LYS A 88 0.47 -5.70 -7.01
N PHE A 89 0.34 -7.02 -7.13
CA PHE A 89 0.27 -7.71 -8.41
C PHE A 89 -0.95 -7.27 -9.24
N VAL A 90 -2.16 -7.37 -8.68
CA VAL A 90 -3.40 -7.06 -9.42
C VAL A 90 -3.48 -5.57 -9.79
N VAL A 91 -3.13 -4.68 -8.86
CA VAL A 91 -3.07 -3.24 -9.13
C VAL A 91 -1.97 -2.93 -10.15
N GLY A 92 -0.78 -3.52 -10.00
CA GLY A 92 0.32 -3.37 -10.95
C GLY A 92 -0.06 -3.81 -12.36
N ARG A 93 -0.70 -4.96 -12.49
CA ARG A 93 -1.26 -5.48 -13.75
C ARG A 93 -2.24 -4.50 -14.37
N SER A 94 -3.23 -4.03 -13.62
CA SER A 94 -4.25 -3.10 -14.13
C SER A 94 -3.63 -1.76 -14.59
N VAL A 95 -2.74 -1.18 -13.77
CA VAL A 95 -2.06 0.09 -14.07
C VAL A 95 -1.16 -0.05 -15.30
N PHE A 96 -0.46 -1.18 -15.45
CA PHE A 96 0.36 -1.47 -16.63
C PHE A 96 -0.45 -1.52 -17.92
N ILE A 97 -1.62 -2.17 -17.90
CA ILE A 97 -2.50 -2.34 -19.08
C ILE A 97 -3.23 -1.04 -19.43
N LEU A 98 -3.78 -0.36 -18.43
CA LEU A 98 -4.57 0.86 -18.63
C LEU A 98 -3.71 2.05 -19.08
N HIS A 99 -2.41 2.03 -18.77
CA HIS A 99 -1.50 3.14 -19.05
C HIS A 99 -0.33 2.73 -19.96
N GLY A 100 -0.66 2.47 -21.22
CA GLY A 100 0.25 2.05 -22.28
C GLY A 100 1.41 3.00 -22.61
N THR A 101 1.42 4.24 -22.11
CA THR A 101 2.40 5.28 -22.46
C THR A 101 3.29 5.72 -21.31
N LEU A 102 2.97 5.33 -20.07
CA LEU A 102 3.70 5.79 -18.88
C LEU A 102 5.00 5.01 -18.69
N ASP A 103 6.00 5.68 -18.12
CA ASP A 103 7.27 5.06 -17.71
C ASP A 103 7.15 4.28 -16.38
N GLU A 104 8.17 3.50 -16.04
CA GLU A 104 8.22 2.70 -14.82
C GLU A 104 7.98 3.53 -13.55
N GLY A 105 8.64 4.68 -13.41
CA GLY A 105 8.50 5.52 -12.23
C GLY A 105 7.09 6.08 -12.07
N GLN A 106 6.45 6.46 -13.17
CA GLN A 106 5.05 6.89 -13.19
C GLN A 106 4.07 5.75 -12.85
N LEU A 107 4.30 4.54 -13.37
CA LEU A 107 3.52 3.34 -13.03
C LEU A 107 3.68 2.98 -11.54
N SER A 108 4.92 3.00 -11.03
CA SER A 108 5.27 2.78 -9.63
C SER A 108 4.60 3.79 -8.71
N ASN A 109 4.56 5.07 -9.08
CA ASN A 109 3.84 6.11 -8.34
C ASN A 109 2.33 5.88 -8.32
N LYS A 110 1.72 5.54 -9.47
CA LYS A 110 0.29 5.23 -9.55
C LYS A 110 -0.09 4.00 -8.71
N ARG A 111 0.68 2.92 -8.82
CA ARG A 111 0.51 1.71 -7.99
C ARG A 111 0.58 2.09 -6.50
N SER A 112 1.63 2.80 -6.09
CA SER A 112 1.84 3.23 -4.70
C SER A 112 0.72 4.15 -4.18
N ASN A 113 0.16 5.01 -5.02
CA ASN A 113 -0.96 5.87 -4.63
C ASN A 113 -2.25 5.07 -4.36
N ILE A 114 -2.45 3.96 -5.06
CA ILE A 114 -3.60 3.08 -4.88
C ILE A 114 -3.40 2.18 -3.64
N VAL A 115 -2.23 1.58 -3.50
CA VAL A 115 -1.97 0.56 -2.45
C VAL A 115 -1.47 1.15 -1.12
N ASN A 116 -1.23 2.46 -1.01
CA ASN A 116 -0.73 3.02 0.25
C ASN A 116 -1.75 2.86 1.40
N ASN A 117 -1.22 2.71 2.62
CA ASN A 117 -2.02 2.46 3.82
C ASN A 117 -3.03 3.59 4.10
N LEU A 118 -2.76 4.83 3.68
CA LEU A 118 -3.69 5.95 3.86
C LEU A 118 -4.94 5.76 2.98
N ASN A 119 -4.76 5.40 1.71
CA ASN A 119 -5.85 5.16 0.77
C ASN A 119 -6.65 3.92 1.17
N LEU A 120 -5.97 2.83 1.52
CA LEU A 120 -6.64 1.61 2.00
C LEU A 120 -7.47 1.90 3.26
N CYS A 121 -6.93 2.65 4.23
CA CYS A 121 -7.66 3.06 5.42
C CYS A 121 -8.87 3.95 5.08
N LYS A 122 -8.72 4.93 4.16
CA LYS A 122 -9.83 5.77 3.70
C LYS A 122 -10.97 4.93 3.09
N LEU A 123 -10.63 3.98 2.20
CA LEU A 123 -11.59 3.09 1.56
C LEU A 123 -12.30 2.17 2.57
N ALA A 124 -11.55 1.59 3.51
CA ALA A 124 -12.09 0.80 4.61
C ALA A 124 -13.07 1.59 5.48
N CYS A 125 -12.70 2.82 5.83
CA CYS A 125 -13.55 3.71 6.62
C CYS A 125 -14.86 4.07 5.90
N LYS A 126 -14.78 4.30 4.58
CA LYS A 126 -15.96 4.57 3.73
C LYS A 126 -16.94 3.40 3.72
N ARG A 127 -16.44 2.16 3.85
CA ARG A 127 -17.23 0.93 3.93
C ARG A 127 -17.56 0.49 5.36
N ASN A 128 -17.23 1.32 6.37
CA ASN A 128 -17.40 1.03 7.80
C ASN A 128 -16.71 -0.27 8.26
N LEU A 129 -15.63 -0.69 7.60
CA LEU A 129 -14.94 -1.94 7.92
C LEU A 129 -14.26 -1.92 9.31
N GLN A 130 -13.86 -0.73 9.77
CA GLN A 130 -13.19 -0.53 11.06
C GLN A 130 -13.97 -1.04 12.27
N VAL A 131 -15.31 -1.16 12.17
CA VAL A 131 -16.14 -1.59 13.30
C VAL A 131 -16.04 -3.10 13.55
N TYR A 132 -15.56 -3.85 12.57
CA TYR A 132 -15.43 -5.31 12.65
C TYR A 132 -14.07 -5.75 13.22
N ILE A 133 -13.07 -4.86 13.19
CA ILE A 133 -11.68 -5.16 13.59
C ILE A 133 -11.58 -5.48 15.09
N ARG A 134 -10.77 -6.50 15.43
CA ARG A 134 -10.47 -6.92 16.80
C ARG A 134 -8.99 -6.65 17.08
N ASP A 135 -8.69 -5.66 17.92
CA ASP A 135 -7.32 -5.23 18.28
C ASP A 135 -7.05 -5.16 19.79
N GLN A 136 -7.90 -5.79 20.60
CA GLN A 136 -7.79 -5.78 22.07
C GLN A 136 -7.63 -7.19 22.63
N LYS A 137 -6.76 -7.29 23.64
CA LYS A 137 -6.64 -8.48 24.48
C LYS A 137 -7.94 -8.68 25.28
N PHE A 138 -8.37 -9.92 25.39
CA PHE A 138 -9.46 -10.27 26.29
C PHE A 138 -9.00 -10.26 27.76
N ASP A 139 -9.62 -9.41 28.57
CA ASP A 139 -9.46 -9.41 30.03
C ASP A 139 -10.79 -9.79 30.70
N THR A 140 -10.77 -10.88 31.47
CA THR A 140 -11.94 -11.37 32.21
C THR A 140 -12.42 -10.39 33.29
N SER A 141 -11.53 -9.55 33.82
CA SER A 141 -11.86 -8.60 34.89
C SER A 141 -12.62 -7.37 34.38
N GLU A 142 -12.45 -7.05 33.09
CA GLU A 142 -13.11 -5.93 32.41
C GLU A 142 -14.32 -6.37 31.58
N PHE A 143 -14.60 -7.68 31.54
CA PHE A 143 -15.71 -8.23 30.76
C PHE A 143 -17.07 -7.75 31.29
N PHE A 144 -17.90 -7.25 30.37
CA PHE A 144 -19.26 -6.82 30.66
C PHE A 144 -20.27 -7.62 29.83
N ALA A 145 -21.30 -8.15 30.49
CA ALA A 145 -22.34 -8.90 29.81
C ALA A 145 -23.19 -7.99 28.89
N LEU A 146 -23.42 -8.46 27.66
CA LEU A 146 -24.28 -7.79 26.67
C LEU A 146 -25.67 -7.49 27.26
N GLY A 147 -26.17 -6.27 27.03
CA GLY A 147 -27.47 -5.80 27.51
C GLY A 147 -27.43 -4.97 28.81
N ARG A 148 -26.28 -4.89 29.50
CA ARG A 148 -26.06 -3.87 30.52
C ARG A 148 -25.43 -2.62 29.89
N PRO A 149 -25.87 -1.40 30.24
CA PRO A 149 -25.25 -0.18 29.74
C PRO A 149 -23.78 -0.15 30.15
N SER A 150 -22.89 0.04 29.18
CA SER A 150 -21.46 0.25 29.44
C SER A 150 -21.29 1.43 30.41
N PRO A 151 -20.48 1.30 31.48
CA PRO A 151 -20.21 2.41 32.40
C PRO A 151 -19.41 3.53 31.73
N THR A 152 -18.81 3.30 30.56
CA THR A 152 -18.01 4.26 29.79
C THR A 152 -18.80 4.78 28.59
N ILE A 153 -19.65 5.76 28.84
CA ILE A 153 -20.25 6.60 27.80
C ILE A 153 -19.21 7.65 27.37
N CYS A 154 -18.97 7.76 26.06
CA CYS A 154 -18.05 8.73 25.47
C CYS A 154 -18.61 10.15 25.61
N THR A 155 -18.15 10.90 26.61
CA THR A 155 -18.43 12.33 26.77
C THR A 155 -17.37 13.16 26.02
N LYS A 156 -17.74 14.34 25.52
CA LYS A 156 -16.81 15.27 24.83
C LYS A 156 -15.57 15.63 25.67
N GLU A 157 -15.71 15.64 27.00
CA GLU A 157 -14.62 15.93 27.94
C GLU A 157 -13.60 14.77 28.07
N LYS A 158 -14.04 13.51 27.92
CA LYS A 158 -13.14 12.34 27.88
C LYS A 158 -12.38 12.25 26.57
N GLU A 159 -12.99 12.71 25.48
CA GLU A 159 -12.36 12.85 24.16
C GLU A 159 -11.17 13.84 24.27
N GLU A 160 -11.41 15.06 24.75
CA GLU A 160 -10.37 16.10 24.89
C GLU A 160 -9.22 15.73 25.86
N SER A 161 -9.51 15.08 26.99
CA SER A 161 -8.46 14.70 27.97
C SER A 161 -7.51 13.62 27.46
N ILE A 162 -8.00 12.62 26.72
CA ILE A 162 -7.14 11.56 26.14
C ILE A 162 -6.36 12.09 24.93
N HIS A 163 -6.96 12.97 24.11
CA HIS A 163 -6.24 13.68 23.05
C HIS A 163 -5.04 14.48 23.59
N SER A 164 -5.18 15.10 24.76
CA SER A 164 -4.09 15.88 25.38
C SER A 164 -2.92 15.01 25.89
N GLN A 165 -3.18 13.77 26.33
CA GLN A 165 -2.13 12.89 26.86
C GLN A 165 -1.21 12.33 25.77
N TYR A 166 -1.71 12.13 24.54
CA TYR A 166 -0.89 11.71 23.39
C TYR A 166 -0.25 12.88 22.63
N LEU A 167 -0.77 14.10 22.76
CA LEU A 167 -0.16 15.32 22.22
C LEU A 167 1.02 15.83 23.05
N ASN A 168 1.24 15.31 24.27
CA ASN A 168 2.32 15.74 25.16
C ASN A 168 3.68 15.08 24.88
N SER A 169 3.80 14.21 23.88
CA SER A 169 5.12 13.86 23.33
C SER A 169 5.61 15.00 22.44
N ASN A 170 6.36 15.93 23.05
CA ASN A 170 6.99 17.11 22.44
C ASN A 170 7.66 16.85 21.08
N SER A 171 6.87 16.86 20.01
CA SER A 171 7.36 16.95 18.64
C SER A 171 6.36 17.76 17.83
N THR A 172 6.76 18.99 17.53
CA THR A 172 6.03 19.98 16.72
C THR A 172 6.05 19.59 15.25
N VAL A 173 5.66 18.34 14.92
CA VAL A 173 5.68 17.80 13.56
C VAL A 173 4.34 17.13 13.27
N ASN A 174 3.57 17.79 12.39
CA ASN A 174 2.45 17.26 11.62
C ASN A 174 1.12 16.95 12.35
N LYS A 175 0.37 18.02 12.63
CA LYS A 175 -1.08 17.98 12.92
C LYS A 175 -1.95 17.42 11.77
N THR A 176 -1.39 17.10 10.61
CA THR A 176 -2.12 16.64 9.41
C THR A 176 -2.33 15.13 9.32
N ASN A 177 -1.75 14.33 10.23
CA ASN A 177 -1.82 12.86 10.15
C ASN A 177 -2.82 12.18 11.12
N ALA A 178 -3.51 12.91 11.98
CA ALA A 178 -4.46 12.35 12.94
C ALA A 178 -5.88 12.26 12.34
N ILE A 179 -6.11 11.27 11.48
CA ILE A 179 -7.45 10.69 11.36
C ILE A 179 -7.40 9.47 12.28
N GLU A 180 -7.60 9.71 13.58
CA GLU A 180 -7.86 8.67 14.56
C GLU A 180 -9.30 8.18 14.32
N VAL A 181 -9.43 6.95 13.82
CA VAL A 181 -10.69 6.45 13.29
C VAL A 181 -11.62 6.04 14.45
N ARG A 182 -12.77 6.73 14.51
CA ARG A 182 -14.02 6.53 15.29
C ARG A 182 -14.04 5.50 16.44
N CYS A 183 -14.44 6.01 17.61
CA CYS A 183 -14.94 5.30 18.78
C CYS A 183 -16.19 4.44 18.48
N SER A 184 -16.09 3.12 18.67
CA SER A 184 -17.22 2.18 18.64
C SER A 184 -17.88 2.06 20.02
N LYS A 185 -18.68 3.07 20.45
CA LYS A 185 -19.49 3.06 21.69
C LYS A 185 -18.84 2.31 22.88
N GLY A 186 -17.54 2.54 23.08
CA GLY A 186 -16.65 1.70 23.90
C GLY A 186 -15.15 2.01 23.74
N HIS A 187 -14.78 3.19 23.22
CA HIS A 187 -13.41 3.73 23.14
C HIS A 187 -12.33 2.78 22.58
N HIS A 188 -12.57 2.21 21.40
CA HIS A 188 -11.53 1.48 20.66
C HIS A 188 -10.88 2.41 19.61
N TRP A 189 -9.57 2.66 19.74
CA TRP A 189 -8.80 3.51 18.80
C TRP A 189 -7.90 2.64 17.93
N LEU A 190 -8.14 2.66 16.62
CA LEU A 190 -7.37 1.90 15.65
C LEU A 190 -6.34 2.79 14.96
N ARG A 191 -5.13 2.26 14.79
CA ARG A 191 -4.11 2.91 13.96
C ARG A 191 -4.49 2.76 12.50
N LYS A 192 -4.23 3.80 11.68
CA LYS A 192 -4.45 3.75 10.22
C LYS A 192 -3.78 2.55 9.57
N LYS A 193 -2.57 2.24 10.03
CA LYS A 193 -1.81 1.08 9.57
C LYS A 193 -2.60 -0.22 9.81
N THR A 194 -3.07 -0.46 11.04
CA THR A 194 -3.88 -1.64 11.38
C THR A 194 -5.12 -1.80 10.50
N VAL A 195 -5.81 -0.69 10.16
CA VAL A 195 -6.98 -0.75 9.27
C VAL A 195 -6.58 -1.17 7.85
N ALA A 196 -5.45 -0.67 7.34
CA ALA A 196 -4.92 -1.05 6.04
C ALA A 196 -4.45 -2.51 6.03
N ASP A 197 -3.73 -2.95 7.06
CA ASP A 197 -3.25 -4.32 7.22
C ASP A 197 -4.43 -5.32 7.24
N VAL A 198 -5.57 -4.94 7.85
CA VAL A 198 -6.83 -5.73 7.78
C VAL A 198 -7.41 -5.80 6.37
N VAL A 199 -7.34 -4.73 5.57
CA VAL A 199 -7.80 -4.78 4.18
C VAL A 199 -6.95 -5.76 3.38
N GLU A 200 -5.62 -5.70 3.53
CA GLU A 200 -4.68 -6.64 2.91
C GLU A 200 -4.95 -8.07 3.38
N ALA A 201 -5.17 -8.27 4.69
CA ALA A 201 -5.50 -9.59 5.23
C ALA A 201 -6.84 -10.13 4.72
N LEU A 202 -7.86 -9.29 4.50
CA LEU A 202 -9.13 -9.71 3.89
C LEU A 202 -8.96 -10.07 2.42
N VAL A 203 -8.13 -9.33 1.67
CA VAL A 203 -7.74 -9.73 0.31
C VAL A 203 -7.09 -11.11 0.33
N GLY A 204 -6.15 -11.35 1.26
CA GLY A 204 -5.53 -12.66 1.47
C GLY A 204 -6.53 -13.75 1.87
N ALA A 205 -7.53 -13.44 2.70
CA ALA A 205 -8.59 -14.36 3.10
C ALA A 205 -9.43 -14.83 1.91
N PHE A 206 -9.90 -13.89 1.08
CA PHE A 206 -10.64 -14.22 -0.15
C PHE A 206 -9.78 -15.02 -1.12
N LEU A 207 -8.51 -14.66 -1.26
CA LEU A 207 -7.59 -15.36 -2.14
C LEU A 207 -7.39 -16.83 -1.73
N VAL A 208 -7.22 -17.10 -0.44
CA VAL A 208 -6.96 -18.45 0.08
C VAL A 208 -8.20 -19.35 0.01
N ASP A 209 -9.36 -18.84 0.39
CA ASP A 209 -10.58 -19.66 0.48
C ASP A 209 -11.39 -19.69 -0.85
N SER A 210 -11.30 -18.64 -1.68
CA SER A 210 -12.23 -18.42 -2.81
C SER A 210 -11.56 -17.98 -4.13
N GLY A 211 -10.23 -17.84 -4.17
CA GLY A 211 -9.48 -17.56 -5.40
C GLY A 211 -9.43 -16.11 -5.87
N PHE A 212 -8.86 -15.88 -7.07
CA PHE A 212 -8.60 -14.56 -7.64
C PHE A 212 -9.89 -13.81 -7.92
N LYS A 213 -10.90 -14.49 -8.48
CA LYS A 213 -12.17 -13.85 -8.82
C LYS A 213 -12.83 -13.23 -7.58
N ALA A 214 -12.86 -13.96 -6.47
CA ALA A 214 -13.40 -13.47 -5.21
C ALA A 214 -12.57 -12.32 -4.62
N ALA A 215 -11.24 -12.42 -4.64
CA ALA A 215 -10.36 -11.36 -4.16
C ALA A 215 -10.50 -10.08 -5.00
N ILE A 216 -10.60 -10.20 -6.34
CA ILE A 216 -10.85 -9.08 -7.26
C ILE A 216 -12.24 -8.48 -7.02
N ALA A 217 -13.27 -9.31 -6.80
CA ALA A 217 -14.61 -8.84 -6.45
C ALA A 217 -14.60 -8.04 -5.13
N PHE A 218 -13.84 -8.47 -4.13
CA PHE A 218 -13.64 -7.72 -2.89
C PHE A 218 -12.92 -6.39 -3.13
N LEU A 219 -11.88 -6.35 -3.97
CA LEU A 219 -11.20 -5.11 -4.36
C LEU A 219 -12.15 -4.12 -5.06
N ARG A 220 -13.01 -4.63 -5.96
CA ARG A 220 -14.05 -3.81 -6.60
C ARG A 220 -15.04 -3.27 -5.57
N TRP A 221 -15.45 -4.10 -4.62
CA TRP A 221 -16.34 -3.71 -3.54
C TRP A 221 -15.72 -2.64 -2.64
N ILE A 222 -14.47 -2.77 -2.20
CA ILE A 222 -13.84 -1.77 -1.34
C ILE A 222 -13.65 -0.43 -2.09
N GLY A 223 -13.51 -0.47 -3.42
CA GLY A 223 -13.47 0.70 -4.30
C GLY A 223 -12.20 0.82 -5.13
N ILE A 224 -11.42 -0.26 -5.29
CA ILE A 224 -10.21 -0.31 -6.11
C ILE A 224 -10.58 -0.89 -7.48
N GLN A 225 -10.38 -0.08 -8.54
CA GLN A 225 -10.63 -0.52 -9.91
C GLN A 225 -9.42 -1.27 -10.46
N VAL A 226 -9.63 -2.52 -10.86
CA VAL A 226 -8.59 -3.40 -11.40
C VAL A 226 -8.98 -4.07 -12.74
N ASP A 227 -10.15 -3.71 -13.27
CA ASP A 227 -10.72 -4.28 -14.48
C ASP A 227 -10.01 -3.74 -15.74
N PHE A 228 -9.80 -4.60 -16.74
CA PHE A 228 -9.22 -4.25 -18.03
C PHE A 228 -9.87 -5.07 -19.16
N ARG A 229 -9.71 -4.61 -20.40
CA ARG A 229 -10.27 -5.27 -21.59
C ARG A 229 -9.19 -6.05 -22.34
N ALA A 230 -9.55 -7.20 -22.90
CA ALA A 230 -8.65 -8.02 -23.72
C ALA A 230 -8.08 -7.25 -24.93
N SER A 231 -8.82 -6.28 -25.48
CA SER A 231 -8.34 -5.42 -26.57
C SER A 231 -7.08 -4.62 -26.17
N GLN A 232 -7.00 -4.16 -24.92
CA GLN A 232 -5.85 -3.40 -24.43
C GLN A 232 -4.59 -4.25 -24.36
N VAL A 233 -4.74 -5.55 -24.08
CA VAL A 233 -3.63 -6.52 -24.10
C VAL A 233 -3.16 -6.74 -25.54
N THR A 234 -4.10 -6.80 -26.49
CA THR A 234 -3.78 -6.93 -27.92
C THR A 234 -2.98 -5.73 -28.43
N ASP A 235 -3.30 -4.52 -27.95
CA ASP A 235 -2.55 -3.31 -28.30
C ASP A 235 -1.09 -3.36 -27.81
N ILE A 236 -0.83 -4.01 -26.67
CA ILE A 236 0.54 -4.24 -26.16
C ILE A 236 1.31 -5.16 -27.11
N PHE A 237 0.69 -6.24 -27.60
CA PHE A 237 1.32 -7.13 -28.57
C PHE A 237 1.68 -6.39 -29.86
N ARG A 238 0.75 -5.60 -30.41
CA ARG A 238 0.98 -4.78 -31.60
C ARG A 238 2.11 -3.76 -31.38
N ALA A 239 2.14 -3.12 -30.21
CA ALA A 239 3.21 -2.18 -29.86
C ALA A 239 4.59 -2.85 -29.73
N SER A 240 4.63 -4.14 -29.37
CA SER A 240 5.87 -4.90 -29.26
C SER A 240 6.50 -5.27 -30.61
N GLU A 241 5.72 -5.27 -31.70
CA GLU A 241 6.22 -5.67 -33.02
C GLU A 241 7.35 -4.77 -33.54
N LYS A 242 7.42 -3.52 -33.08
CA LYS A 242 8.50 -2.58 -33.43
C LYS A 242 9.90 -3.10 -33.08
N TYR A 243 10.01 -3.97 -32.07
CA TYR A 243 11.29 -4.55 -31.65
C TYR A 243 11.74 -5.70 -32.53
N SER A 244 10.88 -6.23 -33.43
CA SER A 244 11.21 -7.35 -34.32
C SER A 244 12.42 -7.06 -35.23
N THR A 245 12.73 -5.78 -35.46
CA THR A 245 13.93 -5.35 -36.19
C THR A 245 15.24 -5.81 -35.53
N LEU A 246 15.24 -6.02 -34.20
CA LEU A 246 16.39 -6.52 -33.44
C LEU A 246 16.52 -8.04 -33.44
N ALA A 247 15.61 -8.76 -34.12
CA ALA A 247 15.70 -10.23 -34.20
C ALA A 247 17.01 -10.72 -34.84
N ALA A 248 17.71 -9.86 -35.60
CA ALA A 248 19.03 -10.16 -36.15
C ALA A 248 20.17 -10.02 -35.12
N GLU A 249 20.00 -9.21 -34.08
CA GLU A 249 21.03 -8.94 -33.06
C GLU A 249 21.03 -9.99 -31.93
N ILE A 250 19.88 -10.59 -31.64
CA ILE A 250 19.71 -11.60 -30.59
C ILE A 250 19.37 -12.96 -31.21
N ASN A 251 20.11 -14.01 -30.83
CA ASN A 251 19.72 -15.38 -31.14
C ASN A 251 18.51 -15.81 -30.30
N SER A 252 17.30 -15.53 -30.82
CA SER A 252 16.05 -15.78 -30.10
C SER A 252 15.86 -17.25 -29.71
N LYS A 253 16.28 -18.21 -30.56
CA LYS A 253 16.12 -19.64 -30.25
C LYS A 253 16.97 -20.08 -29.07
N ALA A 254 18.21 -19.59 -28.99
CA ALA A 254 19.09 -19.88 -27.86
C ALA A 254 18.55 -19.25 -26.57
N LEU A 255 18.00 -18.04 -26.67
CA LEU A 255 17.39 -17.34 -25.55
C LEU A 255 16.12 -18.04 -25.03
N GLU A 256 15.20 -18.40 -25.92
CA GLU A 256 14.00 -19.20 -25.62
C GLU A 256 14.35 -20.53 -24.96
N SER A 257 15.39 -21.21 -25.46
CA SER A 257 15.90 -22.46 -24.87
C SER A 257 16.45 -22.25 -23.45
N SER A 258 17.11 -21.11 -23.21
CA SER A 258 17.66 -20.79 -21.89
C SER A 258 16.57 -20.49 -20.86
N LEU A 259 15.52 -19.81 -21.29
CA LEU A 259 14.33 -19.50 -20.49
C LEU A 259 13.44 -20.73 -20.27
N GLY A 260 13.52 -21.74 -21.14
CA GLY A 260 12.59 -22.88 -21.14
C GLY A 260 11.19 -22.51 -21.62
N TYR A 261 11.06 -21.44 -22.41
CA TYR A 261 9.79 -20.92 -22.89
C TYR A 261 9.91 -20.42 -24.34
N GLN A 262 8.95 -20.79 -25.18
CA GLN A 262 8.87 -20.35 -26.58
C GLN A 262 7.84 -19.24 -26.68
N PHE A 263 8.26 -18.07 -27.20
CA PHE A 263 7.39 -16.90 -27.28
C PHE A 263 6.52 -16.94 -28.52
N LEU A 264 5.26 -16.58 -28.36
CA LEU A 264 4.34 -16.35 -29.47
C LEU A 264 4.61 -14.97 -30.10
N HIS A 265 4.74 -13.93 -29.27
CA HIS A 265 5.08 -12.57 -29.65
C HIS A 265 6.52 -12.24 -29.28
N ARG A 266 7.45 -12.53 -30.21
CA ARG A 266 8.89 -12.27 -30.02
C ARG A 266 9.25 -10.81 -29.74
N GLY A 267 8.40 -9.86 -30.11
CA GLY A 267 8.57 -8.45 -29.76
C GLY A 267 8.70 -8.23 -28.24
N LEU A 268 7.92 -8.96 -27.43
CA LEU A 268 8.00 -8.90 -25.97
C LEU A 268 9.32 -9.46 -25.43
N LEU A 269 9.78 -10.59 -26.00
CA LEU A 269 11.08 -11.16 -25.66
C LEU A 269 12.20 -10.18 -25.94
N LEU A 270 12.22 -9.57 -27.13
CA LEU A 270 13.27 -8.62 -27.48
C LEU A 270 13.22 -7.38 -26.57
N GLN A 271 12.03 -6.86 -26.28
CA GLN A 271 11.87 -5.72 -25.36
C GLN A 271 12.44 -6.00 -23.97
N ALA A 272 12.28 -7.21 -23.43
CA ALA A 272 12.77 -7.59 -22.11
C ALA A 272 14.31 -7.49 -21.96
N PHE A 273 15.05 -7.48 -23.07
CA PHE A 273 16.51 -7.45 -23.09
C PHE A 273 17.11 -6.11 -23.55
N ILE A 274 16.30 -5.05 -23.69
CA ILE A 274 16.78 -3.72 -24.11
C ILE A 274 16.98 -2.82 -22.89
N HIS A 275 18.23 -2.48 -22.58
CA HIS A 275 18.57 -1.54 -21.52
C HIS A 275 18.19 -0.10 -21.90
N PRO A 276 17.78 0.77 -20.94
CA PRO A 276 17.42 2.17 -21.20
C PRO A 276 18.49 3.03 -21.89
N SER A 277 19.76 2.61 -21.86
CA SER A 277 20.84 3.32 -22.56
C SER A 277 20.80 3.12 -24.09
N TYR A 278 20.05 2.14 -24.59
CA TYR A 278 19.95 1.84 -26.02
C TYR A 278 18.86 2.70 -26.67
N ASN A 279 19.27 3.76 -27.38
CA ASN A 279 18.35 4.77 -27.90
C ASN A 279 18.00 4.63 -29.40
N LYS A 280 18.54 3.61 -30.10
CA LYS A 280 18.43 3.49 -31.57
C LYS A 280 17.01 3.27 -32.09
N LEU A 281 16.09 2.79 -31.25
CA LEU A 281 14.70 2.47 -31.63
C LEU A 281 13.68 3.57 -31.32
N GLY A 282 14.13 4.79 -30.95
CA GLY A 282 13.20 5.88 -30.65
C GLY A 282 12.35 5.66 -29.39
N GLY A 283 12.82 4.80 -28.47
CA GLY A 283 12.23 4.59 -27.15
C GLY A 283 11.56 3.23 -26.94
N GLY A 284 11.56 2.79 -25.68
CA GLY A 284 11.01 1.51 -25.23
C GLY A 284 12.10 0.53 -24.80
N CYS A 285 12.13 0.27 -23.49
CA CYS A 285 13.11 -0.57 -22.80
C CYS A 285 12.39 -1.62 -21.95
N TYR A 286 13.17 -2.45 -21.25
CA TYR A 286 12.64 -3.48 -20.36
C TYR A 286 11.91 -2.92 -19.13
N GLN A 287 12.09 -1.66 -18.74
CA GLN A 287 11.66 -1.12 -17.43
C GLN A 287 10.16 -1.26 -17.14
N ARG A 288 9.31 -1.15 -18.17
CA ARG A 288 7.87 -1.38 -17.99
C ARG A 288 7.54 -2.84 -17.75
N LEU A 289 8.25 -3.75 -18.42
CA LEU A 289 8.10 -5.18 -18.21
C LEU A 289 8.68 -5.61 -16.86
N GLU A 290 9.79 -4.99 -16.43
CA GLU A 290 10.37 -5.11 -15.09
C GLU A 290 9.34 -4.74 -14.02
N PHE A 291 8.66 -3.59 -14.15
CA PHE A 291 7.59 -3.19 -13.23
C PHE A 291 6.49 -4.25 -13.06
N LEU A 292 6.06 -4.86 -14.17
CA LEU A 292 5.07 -5.94 -14.12
C LEU A 292 5.67 -7.22 -13.52
N GLY A 293 6.88 -7.56 -13.91
CA GLY A 293 7.62 -8.73 -13.48
C GLY A 293 7.95 -8.76 -11.99
N ASP A 294 8.35 -7.62 -11.43
CA ASP A 294 8.57 -7.40 -9.98
C ASP A 294 7.32 -7.81 -9.19
N ALA A 295 6.17 -7.25 -9.56
CA ALA A 295 4.91 -7.53 -8.87
C ALA A 295 4.48 -9.01 -8.99
N VAL A 296 4.76 -9.65 -10.13
CA VAL A 296 4.45 -11.07 -10.36
C VAL A 296 5.38 -11.96 -9.55
N LEU A 297 6.69 -11.72 -9.59
CA LEU A 297 7.67 -12.51 -8.86
C LEU A 297 7.46 -12.40 -7.35
N ASP A 298 7.18 -11.20 -6.83
CA ASP A 298 6.86 -10.99 -5.41
C ASP A 298 5.65 -11.85 -5.01
N TYR A 299 4.58 -11.83 -5.80
CA TYR A 299 3.39 -12.63 -5.55
C TYR A 299 3.63 -14.14 -5.67
N LEU A 300 4.34 -14.61 -6.70
CA LEU A 300 4.65 -16.02 -6.88
C LEU A 300 5.56 -16.55 -5.76
N ILE A 301 6.63 -15.82 -5.41
CA ILE A 301 7.53 -16.22 -4.32
C ILE A 301 6.78 -16.19 -2.97
N THR A 302 5.95 -15.17 -2.73
CA THR A 302 5.11 -15.12 -1.52
C THR A 302 4.13 -16.29 -1.45
N SER A 303 3.50 -16.67 -2.57
CA SER A 303 2.62 -17.84 -2.66
C SER A 303 3.36 -19.16 -2.39
N TYR A 304 4.59 -19.29 -2.90
CA TYR A 304 5.47 -20.41 -2.59
C TYR A 304 5.79 -20.47 -1.10
N LEU A 305 6.24 -19.36 -0.51
CA LEU A 305 6.60 -19.32 0.91
C LEU A 305 5.38 -19.61 1.79
N TYR A 306 4.22 -19.05 1.45
CA TYR A 306 2.97 -19.26 2.19
C TYR A 306 2.51 -20.72 2.16
N SER A 307 2.64 -21.40 1.01
CA SER A 307 2.20 -22.79 0.83
C SER A 307 3.17 -23.80 1.45
N VAL A 308 4.48 -23.65 1.22
CA VAL A 308 5.50 -24.59 1.66
C VAL A 308 5.75 -24.53 3.16
N TYR A 309 5.61 -23.33 3.76
CA TYR A 309 5.96 -23.08 5.16
C TYR A 309 4.76 -22.57 5.99
N PRO A 310 3.75 -23.43 6.25
CA PRO A 310 2.54 -23.03 6.98
C PRO A 310 2.77 -22.72 8.46
N GLU A 311 3.82 -23.29 9.07
CA GLU A 311 4.14 -23.15 10.50
C GLU A 311 5.08 -21.97 10.78
N LEU A 312 5.54 -21.26 9.74
CA LEU A 312 6.41 -20.10 9.95
C LEU A 312 5.62 -18.90 10.44
N ASN A 313 6.21 -18.19 11.39
CA ASN A 313 5.66 -16.95 11.88
C ASN A 313 5.67 -15.89 10.75
N PRO A 314 4.69 -14.97 10.72
CA PRO A 314 4.57 -13.97 9.65
C PRO A 314 5.85 -13.13 9.47
N GLY A 315 6.48 -12.84 10.61
CA GLY A 315 7.80 -12.25 10.68
C GLY A 315 8.86 -12.98 9.86
N GLN A 316 9.03 -14.28 10.11
CA GLN A 316 9.99 -15.13 9.41
C GLN A 316 9.66 -15.24 7.92
N LEU A 317 8.36 -15.25 7.57
CA LEU A 317 7.90 -15.26 6.18
C LEU A 317 8.33 -13.99 5.44
N THR A 318 8.22 -12.83 6.09
CA THR A 318 8.67 -11.55 5.53
C THR A 318 10.19 -11.50 5.35
N ASP A 319 10.94 -12.09 6.29
CA ASP A 319 12.41 -12.18 6.18
C ASP A 319 12.82 -13.08 5.01
N LEU A 320 12.19 -14.26 4.88
CA LEU A 320 12.42 -15.16 3.75
C LEU A 320 12.05 -14.51 2.42
N ARG A 321 10.92 -13.79 2.38
CA ARG A 321 10.50 -13.03 1.19
C ARG A 321 11.58 -12.04 0.77
N SER A 322 12.13 -11.28 1.72
CA SER A 322 13.17 -10.28 1.45
C SER A 322 14.50 -10.91 0.99
N GLU A 323 14.77 -12.16 1.38
CA GLU A 323 15.96 -12.90 0.97
C GLU A 323 15.79 -13.59 -0.39
N TYR A 324 14.57 -13.97 -0.76
CA TYR A 324 14.31 -14.66 -2.04
C TYR A 324 13.99 -13.67 -3.16
N VAL A 325 13.36 -12.54 -2.81
CA VAL A 325 13.04 -11.43 -3.72
C VAL A 325 14.08 -10.33 -3.52
N ASN A 326 15.26 -10.51 -4.12
CA ASN A 326 16.27 -9.45 -4.16
C ASN A 326 17.10 -9.50 -5.45
N ASN A 327 17.73 -8.37 -5.78
CA ASN A 327 18.47 -8.19 -7.02
C ASN A 327 19.67 -9.15 -7.13
N GLU A 328 20.28 -9.56 -6.01
CA GLU A 328 21.43 -10.48 -6.04
C GLU A 328 21.00 -11.91 -6.38
N ALA A 329 19.88 -12.37 -5.79
CA ALA A 329 19.26 -13.64 -6.10
C ALA A 329 18.86 -13.72 -7.58
N PHE A 330 18.19 -12.68 -8.10
CA PHE A 330 17.81 -12.64 -9.51
C PHE A 330 19.02 -12.52 -10.46
N ALA A 331 20.03 -11.72 -10.11
CA ALA A 331 21.25 -11.66 -10.91
C ALA A 331 21.95 -13.01 -11.00
N SER A 332 21.93 -13.81 -9.93
CA SER A 332 22.48 -15.16 -9.94
C SER A 332 21.78 -16.08 -10.95
N VAL A 333 20.45 -15.98 -11.04
CA VAL A 333 19.62 -16.68 -12.05
C VAL A 333 19.97 -16.19 -13.45
N ALA A 334 20.13 -14.88 -13.65
CA ALA A 334 20.53 -14.28 -14.93
C ALA A 334 21.90 -14.78 -15.42
N ILE A 335 22.83 -15.08 -14.50
CA ILE A 335 24.16 -15.61 -14.83
C ILE A 335 24.09 -17.09 -15.20
N GLU A 336 23.42 -17.90 -14.37
CA GLU A 336 23.28 -19.35 -14.60
C GLU A 336 22.58 -19.64 -15.93
N ARG A 337 21.48 -18.95 -16.20
CA ARG A 337 20.73 -19.04 -17.46
C ARG A 337 21.37 -18.23 -18.58
N CYS A 338 22.59 -17.73 -18.41
CA CYS A 338 23.32 -16.98 -19.44
C CYS A 338 22.54 -15.78 -20.04
N LEU A 339 21.55 -15.23 -19.35
CA LEU A 339 20.67 -14.16 -19.84
C LEU A 339 21.45 -12.86 -20.07
N HIS A 340 22.45 -12.60 -19.23
CA HIS A 340 23.37 -11.46 -19.36
C HIS A 340 24.06 -11.36 -20.72
N LYS A 341 24.18 -12.45 -21.48
CA LYS A 341 24.79 -12.46 -22.82
C LYS A 341 23.89 -11.87 -23.90
N PHE A 342 22.58 -11.81 -23.65
CA PHE A 342 21.58 -11.33 -24.58
C PHE A 342 21.14 -9.89 -24.30
N LEU A 343 21.66 -9.26 -23.24
CA LEU A 343 21.36 -7.87 -22.89
C LEU A 343 21.92 -6.91 -23.94
N ILE A 344 21.04 -6.13 -24.58
CA ILE A 344 21.41 -5.05 -25.49
C ILE A 344 21.61 -3.78 -24.67
N CYS A 345 22.83 -3.24 -24.73
CA CYS A 345 23.22 -2.07 -23.97
C CYS A 345 24.33 -1.29 -24.70
N ASP A 346 24.17 0.02 -24.85
CA ASP A 346 25.21 0.90 -25.42
C ASP A 346 26.19 1.43 -24.35
N SER A 347 25.97 1.11 -23.06
CA SER A 347 26.83 1.56 -21.95
C SER A 347 28.03 0.64 -21.76
N SER A 348 29.23 1.15 -22.05
CA SER A 348 30.49 0.42 -21.88
C SER A 348 30.84 0.15 -20.41
N SER A 349 30.47 1.06 -19.50
CA SER A 349 30.67 0.90 -18.06
C SER A 349 29.85 -0.25 -17.51
N LEU A 350 28.54 -0.28 -17.81
CA LEU A 350 27.65 -1.37 -17.35
C LEU A 350 28.10 -2.72 -17.91
N THR A 351 28.51 -2.75 -19.18
CA THR A 351 29.03 -3.99 -19.81
C THR A 351 30.30 -4.48 -19.11
N GLN A 352 31.18 -3.57 -18.70
CA GLN A 352 32.38 -3.91 -17.94
C GLN A 352 32.04 -4.41 -16.53
N ASP A 353 31.11 -3.74 -15.84
CA ASP A 353 30.66 -4.12 -14.50
C ASP A 353 30.05 -5.54 -14.50
N ILE A 354 29.19 -5.85 -15.49
CA ILE A 354 28.63 -7.19 -15.67
C ILE A 354 29.73 -8.21 -15.91
N LYS A 355 30.71 -7.94 -16.78
CA LYS A 355 31.83 -8.86 -17.03
C LYS A 355 32.64 -9.15 -15.77
N VAL A 356 32.96 -8.12 -14.98
CA VAL A 356 33.71 -8.27 -13.73
C VAL A 356 32.88 -9.08 -12.71
N TYR A 357 31.59 -8.79 -12.60
CA TYR A 357 30.68 -9.49 -11.68
C TYR A 357 30.52 -10.97 -12.06
N VAL A 358 30.31 -11.28 -13.34
CA VAL A 358 30.23 -12.67 -13.86
C VAL A 358 31.53 -13.43 -13.62
N ASN A 359 32.69 -12.82 -13.90
CA ASN A 359 33.99 -13.46 -13.73
C ASN A 359 34.35 -13.72 -12.25
N SER A 360 33.90 -12.85 -11.34
CA SER A 360 34.11 -13.01 -9.89
C SER A 360 33.12 -13.97 -9.22
N ARG A 361 32.21 -14.60 -9.98
CA ARG A 361 31.18 -15.56 -9.51
C ARG A 361 30.39 -15.02 -8.30
N SER A 362 30.16 -13.72 -8.22
CA SER A 362 29.46 -13.07 -7.11
C SER A 362 30.11 -13.24 -5.71
N LYS A 363 31.37 -13.70 -5.60
CA LYS A 363 32.00 -14.05 -4.30
C LYS A 363 32.80 -12.94 -3.61
N ASN A 364 33.03 -11.80 -4.28
CA ASN A 364 34.02 -10.82 -3.84
C ASN A 364 33.44 -9.53 -3.23
N GLY A 365 32.18 -9.53 -2.76
CA GLY A 365 31.54 -8.33 -2.20
C GLY A 365 31.39 -7.18 -3.20
N LEU A 366 31.47 -7.47 -4.51
CA LEU A 366 31.19 -6.49 -5.54
C LEU A 366 29.69 -6.21 -5.59
N LYS A 367 29.35 -4.93 -5.76
CA LYS A 367 27.97 -4.49 -5.93
C LYS A 367 27.37 -5.14 -7.18
N CYS A 368 26.26 -5.84 -6.99
CA CYS A 368 25.52 -6.45 -8.09
C CYS A 368 24.99 -5.38 -9.07
N PRO A 369 25.23 -5.53 -10.39
CA PRO A 369 24.59 -4.68 -11.39
C PRO A 369 23.08 -4.90 -11.37
N LYS A 370 22.31 -3.83 -11.10
CA LYS A 370 20.84 -3.91 -10.98
C LYS A 370 20.18 -4.51 -12.22
N ALA A 371 20.65 -4.10 -13.41
CA ALA A 371 20.16 -4.58 -14.71
C ALA A 371 20.09 -6.10 -14.86
N LEU A 372 20.90 -6.89 -14.12
CA LEU A 372 20.80 -8.35 -14.16
C LEU A 372 19.53 -8.87 -13.48
N GLY A 373 19.13 -8.26 -12.36
CA GLY A 373 17.86 -8.55 -11.70
C GLY A 373 16.69 -8.06 -12.54
N ASP A 374 16.77 -6.82 -13.03
CA ASP A 374 15.71 -6.20 -13.84
C ASP A 374 15.39 -7.01 -15.09
N VAL A 375 16.39 -7.67 -15.71
CA VAL A 375 16.19 -8.55 -16.88
C VAL A 375 15.41 -9.80 -16.52
N VAL A 376 15.63 -10.39 -15.34
CA VAL A 376 14.86 -11.57 -14.92
C VAL A 376 13.41 -11.19 -14.66
N GLU A 377 13.20 -10.06 -13.98
CA GLU A 377 11.87 -9.50 -13.75
C GLU A 377 11.18 -9.19 -15.08
N SER A 378 11.85 -8.48 -15.98
CA SER A 378 11.28 -8.13 -17.29
C SER A 378 10.95 -9.35 -18.13
N CYS A 379 11.75 -10.43 -18.07
CA CYS A 379 11.47 -11.69 -18.73
C CYS A 379 10.19 -12.31 -18.20
N VAL A 380 10.02 -12.37 -16.87
CA VAL A 380 8.81 -12.92 -16.25
C VAL A 380 7.58 -12.07 -16.60
N GLY A 381 7.71 -10.75 -16.61
CA GLY A 381 6.66 -9.84 -17.08
C GLY A 381 6.29 -10.08 -18.55
N ALA A 382 7.28 -10.32 -19.42
CA ALA A 382 7.05 -10.64 -20.83
C ALA A 382 6.35 -12.00 -21.02
N ILE A 383 6.76 -13.03 -20.28
CA ILE A 383 6.14 -14.37 -20.34
C ILE A 383 4.69 -14.30 -19.85
N LEU A 384 4.42 -13.54 -18.77
CA LEU A 384 3.04 -13.38 -18.29
C LEU A 384 2.12 -12.78 -19.36
N LEU A 385 2.59 -11.79 -20.10
CA LEU A 385 1.82 -11.19 -21.20
C LEU A 385 1.64 -12.17 -22.36
N ASP A 386 2.72 -12.83 -22.78
CA ASP A 386 2.71 -13.77 -23.91
C ASP A 386 1.82 -15.00 -23.66
N THR A 387 1.69 -15.42 -22.40
CA THR A 387 0.80 -16.50 -21.97
C THR A 387 -0.66 -16.05 -21.76
N GLY A 388 -0.99 -14.78 -21.96
CA GLY A 388 -2.34 -14.26 -21.71
C GLY A 388 -2.73 -14.26 -20.24
N PHE A 389 -1.76 -14.03 -19.34
CA PHE A 389 -1.90 -14.10 -17.88
C PHE A 389 -2.12 -15.52 -17.32
N ASP A 390 -1.62 -16.56 -17.98
CA ASP A 390 -1.58 -17.92 -17.43
C ASP A 390 -0.48 -18.06 -16.35
N LEU A 391 -0.86 -17.77 -15.10
CA LEU A 391 0.06 -17.87 -13.96
C LEU A 391 0.49 -19.30 -13.65
N ASN A 392 -0.23 -20.36 -14.05
CA ASN A 392 0.24 -21.73 -13.85
C ASN A 392 1.49 -22.01 -14.70
N ARG A 393 1.51 -21.47 -15.92
CA ARG A 393 2.66 -21.58 -16.82
C ARG A 393 3.84 -20.76 -16.32
N VAL A 394 3.60 -19.53 -15.87
CA VAL A 394 4.64 -18.68 -15.27
C VAL A 394 5.18 -19.30 -13.98
N TRP A 395 4.31 -19.86 -13.14
CA TRP A 395 4.67 -20.57 -11.91
C TRP A 395 5.63 -21.72 -12.17
N SER A 396 5.36 -22.54 -13.18
CA SER A 396 6.21 -23.67 -13.56
C SER A 396 7.63 -23.21 -13.94
N ILE A 397 7.73 -22.07 -14.64
CA ILE A 397 9.01 -21.47 -15.03
C ILE A 397 9.72 -20.87 -13.81
N MET A 398 8.99 -20.15 -12.95
CA MET A 398 9.51 -19.59 -11.70
C MET A 398 10.10 -20.68 -10.79
N LEU A 399 9.39 -21.80 -10.62
CA LEU A 399 9.90 -22.95 -9.84
C LEU A 399 11.23 -23.47 -10.39
N SER A 400 11.44 -23.43 -11.70
CA SER A 400 12.72 -23.82 -12.32
C SER A 400 13.88 -22.84 -12.03
N PHE A 401 13.59 -21.63 -11.55
CA PHE A 401 14.56 -20.64 -11.08
C PHE A 401 14.75 -20.70 -9.55
N LEU A 402 13.75 -21.22 -8.85
CA LEU A 402 13.63 -21.12 -7.40
C LEU A 402 14.72 -21.90 -6.65
N ASP A 403 15.12 -23.09 -7.14
CA ASP A 403 16.20 -23.87 -6.52
C ASP A 403 17.51 -23.07 -6.41
N ARG A 404 17.80 -22.23 -7.42
CA ARG A 404 18.99 -21.37 -7.43
C ARG A 404 18.87 -20.21 -6.47
N ILE A 405 17.69 -19.58 -6.43
CA ILE A 405 17.36 -18.51 -5.48
C ILE A 405 17.57 -19.02 -4.04
N ILE A 406 17.01 -20.20 -3.74
CA ILE A 406 17.18 -20.84 -2.43
C ILE A 406 18.66 -21.15 -2.17
N SER A 407 19.40 -21.68 -3.15
CA SER A 407 20.83 -22.00 -2.99
C SER A 407 21.73 -20.80 -2.71
N PHE A 408 21.37 -19.60 -3.18
CA PHE A 408 22.15 -18.38 -2.94
C PHE A 408 21.67 -17.56 -1.76
N SER A 409 20.48 -17.85 -1.22
CA SER A 409 20.02 -17.22 0.01
C SER A 409 21.02 -17.47 1.14
N THR A 410 21.54 -16.38 1.69
CA THR A 410 22.43 -16.39 2.86
C THR A 410 21.65 -16.63 4.15
N LEU A 411 20.31 -16.53 4.07
CA LEU A 411 19.35 -16.73 5.17
C LEU A 411 19.71 -15.93 6.43
N GLN A 412 20.41 -14.82 6.25
CA GLN A 412 20.76 -13.90 7.33
C GLN A 412 19.56 -13.02 7.65
N LEU A 413 19.21 -12.91 8.93
CA LEU A 413 18.18 -11.98 9.37
C LEU A 413 18.61 -10.55 9.09
N ASN A 414 17.65 -9.68 8.79
CA ASN A 414 17.91 -8.26 8.71
C ASN A 414 18.51 -7.78 10.06
N PRO A 415 19.71 -7.19 10.08
CA PRO A 415 20.40 -6.78 11.30
C PRO A 415 19.56 -5.89 12.21
N LEU A 416 18.70 -5.04 11.64
CA LEU A 416 17.78 -4.19 12.42
C LEU A 416 16.77 -5.02 13.21
N ARG A 417 16.27 -6.08 12.59
CA ARG A 417 15.27 -6.96 13.18
C ARG A 417 15.89 -7.91 14.19
N GLU A 418 17.04 -8.49 13.87
CA GLU A 418 17.80 -9.33 14.80
C GLU A 418 18.11 -8.54 16.08
N LEU A 419 18.51 -7.27 15.93
CA LEU A 419 18.70 -6.37 17.06
C LEU A 419 17.39 -6.18 17.85
N LEU A 420 16.27 -5.85 17.20
CA LEU A 420 14.97 -5.69 17.88
C LEU A 420 14.53 -6.95 18.63
N GLU A 421 14.68 -8.13 18.05
CA GLU A 421 14.32 -9.42 18.69
C GLU A 421 15.16 -9.70 19.94
N LEU A 422 16.45 -9.32 19.94
CA LEU A 422 17.30 -9.43 21.13
C LEU A 422 16.76 -8.59 22.30
N PHE A 423 16.20 -7.41 22.02
CA PHE A 423 15.81 -6.42 23.03
C PHE A 423 14.32 -6.39 23.38
N GLN A 424 13.43 -7.05 22.62
CA GLN A 424 12.03 -7.26 23.02
C GLN A 424 11.89 -8.02 24.36
N SER A 425 12.93 -8.74 24.77
CA SER A 425 12.97 -9.47 26.04
C SER A 425 13.46 -8.65 27.25
N SER A 426 13.99 -7.45 27.04
CA SER A 426 14.43 -6.53 28.09
C SER A 426 13.40 -5.41 28.27
N SER A 427 12.88 -5.26 29.48
CA SER A 427 11.77 -4.39 29.88
C SER A 427 12.05 -2.87 29.83
N ASP A 428 12.95 -2.39 28.97
CA ASP A 428 13.28 -0.98 28.83
C ASP A 428 12.96 -0.53 27.40
N HIS A 429 12.01 0.39 27.27
CA HIS A 429 11.40 0.79 26.01
C HIS A 429 12.42 1.37 25.02
N GLY A 430 12.47 0.76 23.82
CA GLY A 430 13.45 0.98 22.75
C GLY A 430 13.39 2.32 22.00
N ASP A 431 12.98 3.42 22.64
CA ASP A 431 12.80 4.71 21.96
C ASP A 431 14.12 5.47 21.68
N ASN A 432 15.27 5.02 22.20
CA ASN A 432 16.59 5.68 22.01
C ASN A 432 17.66 4.79 21.35
N LEU A 433 17.26 3.77 20.59
CA LEU A 433 18.21 2.80 20.02
C LEU A 433 19.15 3.39 18.95
N TYR A 434 18.68 4.39 18.20
CA TYR A 434 19.41 5.01 17.10
C TYR A 434 19.33 6.53 17.15
N THR A 435 20.49 7.19 17.12
CA THR A 435 20.63 8.63 16.91
C THR A 435 21.11 8.86 15.48
N VAL A 436 20.38 9.65 14.69
CA VAL A 436 20.74 9.95 13.30
C VAL A 436 21.15 11.40 13.17
N THR A 437 22.32 11.63 12.60
CA THR A 437 22.83 12.97 12.26
C THR A 437 23.21 13.02 10.78
N LYS A 438 22.95 14.14 10.10
CA LYS A 438 23.37 14.34 8.70
C LYS A 438 24.60 15.25 8.69
N LYS A 439 25.73 14.77 8.15
CA LYS A 439 26.96 15.55 7.93
C LYS A 439 27.39 15.40 6.48
N ASP A 440 27.58 16.52 5.78
CA ASP A 440 28.15 16.57 4.42
C ASP A 440 27.52 15.56 3.43
N ASP A 441 26.18 15.54 3.36
CA ASP A 441 25.38 14.60 2.55
C ASP A 441 25.53 13.10 2.85
N LEU A 442 26.12 12.76 4.01
CA LEU A 442 26.14 11.43 4.57
C LEU A 442 25.31 11.38 5.86
N TYR A 443 24.58 10.28 6.04
CA TYR A 443 23.89 9.97 7.29
C TYR A 443 24.85 9.21 8.19
N VAL A 444 25.16 9.79 9.35
CA VAL A 444 25.87 9.14 10.44
C VAL A 444 24.82 8.65 11.44
N VAL A 445 24.75 7.34 11.60
CA VAL A 445 23.85 6.68 12.53
C VAL A 445 24.67 6.11 13.68
N GLU A 446 24.39 6.56 14.89
CA GLU A 446 24.95 6.01 16.12
C GLU A 446 23.88 5.15 16.78
N ALA A 447 24.16 3.86 16.95
CA ALA A 447 23.29 2.92 17.64
C ALA A 447 23.83 2.68 19.05
N LYS A 448 22.95 2.73 20.06
CA LYS A 448 23.30 2.53 21.47
C LYS A 448 22.36 1.53 22.08
N VAL A 449 22.93 0.49 22.69
CA VAL A 449 22.15 -0.54 23.36
C VAL A 449 22.67 -0.78 24.76
N LYS A 450 21.74 -0.77 25.73
CA LYS A 450 22.00 -1.12 27.12
C LYS A 450 21.61 -2.59 27.35
N VAL A 451 22.56 -3.40 27.81
CA VAL A 451 22.38 -4.80 28.16
C VAL A 451 22.55 -4.96 29.66
N LYS A 452 21.57 -5.60 30.33
CA LYS A 452 21.57 -6.02 31.75
C LYS A 452 22.31 -5.07 32.70
N ASP A 453 21.57 -4.13 33.29
CA ASP A 453 21.95 -3.19 34.35
C ASP A 453 23.25 -2.36 34.23
N ASN A 454 24.23 -2.63 33.35
CA ASN A 454 25.42 -1.77 33.18
C ASN A 454 26.31 -1.98 31.93
N VAL A 455 26.00 -2.86 30.97
CA VAL A 455 26.84 -3.01 29.75
C VAL A 455 26.27 -2.20 28.58
N TYR A 456 27.07 -1.30 28.01
CA TYR A 456 26.70 -0.52 26.82
C TYR A 456 27.45 -1.04 25.59
N ALA A 457 26.73 -1.43 24.53
CA ALA A 457 27.31 -1.60 23.20
C ALA A 457 26.96 -0.38 22.35
N THR A 458 27.95 0.20 21.68
CA THR A 458 27.78 1.40 20.85
C THR A 458 28.50 1.23 19.54
N ALA A 459 27.78 1.41 18.44
CA ALA A 459 28.37 1.40 17.11
C ALA A 459 27.94 2.64 16.34
N SER A 460 28.79 3.05 15.39
CA SER A 460 28.47 4.15 14.49
C SER A 460 28.80 3.78 13.06
N ALA A 461 27.88 4.08 12.15
CA ALA A 461 28.08 3.84 10.73
C ALA A 461 27.66 5.05 9.91
N THR A 462 28.35 5.25 8.79
CA THR A 462 28.16 6.40 7.91
C THR A 462 27.84 5.90 6.51
N ASN A 463 26.72 6.35 5.93
CA ASN A 463 26.34 5.99 4.56
C ASN A 463 25.51 7.12 3.91
N LYS A 464 25.47 7.15 2.57
CA LYS A 464 24.58 8.01 1.77
C LYS A 464 23.10 7.75 2.02
N SER A 465 22.73 6.51 2.37
CA SER A 465 21.37 6.13 2.72
C SER A 465 21.21 5.95 4.23
N MET A 466 20.22 6.61 4.81
CA MET A 466 19.85 6.44 6.23
C MET A 466 19.56 4.97 6.58
N LYS A 467 18.94 4.22 5.67
CA LYS A 467 18.59 2.80 5.89
C LYS A 467 19.84 1.91 5.93
N GLU A 468 20.79 2.13 5.03
CA GLU A 468 22.05 1.36 4.98
C GLU A 468 22.94 1.69 6.18
N ALA A 469 23.04 2.96 6.57
CA ALA A 469 23.77 3.36 7.78
C ALA A 469 23.20 2.68 9.03
N LYS A 470 21.87 2.65 9.18
CA LYS A 470 21.21 1.90 10.28
C LYS A 470 21.56 0.42 10.24
N LYS A 471 21.52 -0.21 9.06
CA LYS A 471 21.85 -1.64 8.89
C LYS A 471 23.28 -1.94 9.35
N THR A 472 24.26 -1.19 8.86
CA THR A 472 25.68 -1.41 9.20
C THR A 472 25.96 -1.13 10.69
N ALA A 473 25.34 -0.10 11.27
CA ALA A 473 25.46 0.13 12.72
C ALA A 473 24.90 -1.05 13.53
N ALA A 474 23.76 -1.62 13.11
CA ALA A 474 23.19 -2.79 13.76
C ALA A 474 24.06 -4.05 13.59
N GLU A 475 24.66 -4.27 12.43
CA GLU A 475 25.60 -5.38 12.18
C GLU A 475 26.79 -5.33 13.15
N GLN A 476 27.37 -4.14 13.33
CA GLN A 476 28.50 -3.92 14.24
C GLN A 476 28.11 -4.23 15.70
N ILE A 477 26.95 -3.74 16.15
CA ILE A 477 26.46 -4.04 17.50
C ILE A 477 26.21 -5.54 17.66
N ILE A 478 25.56 -6.19 16.69
CA ILE A 478 25.29 -7.63 16.76
C ILE A 478 26.60 -8.42 16.82
N ALA A 479 27.62 -8.03 16.05
CA ALA A 479 28.94 -8.67 16.09
C ALA A 479 29.59 -8.51 17.47
N GLU A 480 29.52 -7.32 18.07
CA GLU A 480 30.03 -7.05 19.42
C GLU A 480 29.27 -7.84 20.50
N LEU A 481 27.94 -7.90 20.42
CA LEU A 481 27.10 -8.68 21.34
C LEU A 481 27.37 -10.19 21.24
N LYS A 482 27.55 -10.70 20.02
CA LYS A 482 27.94 -12.11 19.77
C LYS A 482 29.32 -12.40 20.34
N ALA A 483 30.27 -11.46 20.22
CA ALA A 483 31.61 -11.59 20.82
C ALA A 483 31.56 -11.59 22.36
N GLN A 484 30.59 -10.88 22.96
CA GLN A 484 30.33 -10.89 24.41
C GLN A 484 29.53 -12.12 24.89
N GLY A 485 29.24 -13.08 24.01
CA GLY A 485 28.53 -14.33 24.36
C GLY A 485 27.01 -14.17 24.53
N ILE A 486 26.44 -13.02 24.14
CA ILE A 486 25.00 -12.81 24.14
C ILE A 486 24.44 -13.42 22.84
N ILE A 487 23.97 -14.65 22.95
CA ILE A 487 23.37 -15.39 21.82
C ILE A 487 21.86 -15.16 21.85
N SER A 488 21.26 -14.88 20.69
CA SER A 488 19.81 -14.78 20.54
C SER A 488 19.11 -16.04 21.07
N LYS A 489 18.00 -15.84 21.80
CA LYS A 489 17.07 -16.94 22.14
C LYS A 489 16.27 -17.41 20.93
N SER A 490 16.15 -16.61 19.86
CA SER A 490 15.51 -17.01 18.60
C SER A 490 16.45 -17.93 17.80
N ARG A 491 15.91 -19.06 17.31
CA ARG A 491 16.65 -19.96 16.40
C ARG A 491 16.93 -19.19 15.10
N SER A 492 18.14 -19.33 14.54
CA SER A 492 18.44 -18.76 13.22
C SER A 492 17.44 -19.27 12.18
N LEU A 493 17.12 -18.44 11.18
CA LEU A 493 16.16 -18.77 10.12
C LEU A 493 16.49 -20.12 9.46
N GLU A 494 17.77 -20.40 9.26
CA GLU A 494 18.28 -21.71 8.79
C GLU A 494 17.87 -22.89 9.68
N LYS A 495 17.99 -22.77 11.02
CA LYS A 495 17.60 -23.83 11.96
C LYS A 495 16.08 -23.99 12.03
N VAL A 496 15.33 -22.91 11.88
CA VAL A 496 13.87 -22.97 11.77
C VAL A 496 13.47 -23.72 10.50
N LEU A 497 14.08 -23.39 9.36
CA LEU A 497 13.85 -24.07 8.09
C LEU A 497 14.20 -25.57 8.14
N GLN A 498 15.32 -25.94 8.78
CA GLN A 498 15.73 -27.34 8.93
C GLN A 498 14.79 -28.16 9.82
N SER A 499 14.13 -27.51 10.79
CA SER A 499 13.17 -28.18 11.70
C SER A 499 11.72 -28.12 11.24
N SER A 500 11.41 -27.30 10.21
CA SER A 500 10.08 -27.15 9.66
C SER A 500 9.72 -28.25 8.66
N SER A 501 8.49 -28.77 8.71
CA SER A 501 7.97 -29.68 7.69
C SER A 501 7.58 -28.90 6.43
N LYS A 502 8.29 -29.14 5.32
CA LYS A 502 7.95 -28.55 4.02
C LYS A 502 6.70 -29.23 3.46
N LYS A 503 5.69 -28.42 3.07
CA LYS A 503 4.54 -28.88 2.29
C LYS A 503 4.82 -28.74 0.79
N GLU A 504 3.92 -29.31 -0.02
CA GLU A 504 3.94 -29.18 -1.48
C GLU A 504 3.76 -27.71 -1.89
N ALA A 505 4.58 -27.26 -2.83
CA ALA A 505 4.50 -25.92 -3.39
C ALA A 505 3.22 -25.76 -4.22
N LYS A 506 2.39 -24.77 -3.88
CA LYS A 506 1.13 -24.50 -4.58
C LYS A 506 0.97 -23.01 -4.86
N LEU A 507 0.52 -22.70 -6.07
CA LEU A 507 0.05 -21.37 -6.41
C LEU A 507 -1.30 -21.14 -5.73
N ILE A 508 -1.40 -20.09 -4.91
CA ILE A 508 -2.57 -19.89 -4.06
C ILE A 508 -3.65 -19.12 -4.82
N GLY A 509 -4.82 -19.76 -5.02
CA GLY A 509 -6.04 -19.06 -5.44
C GLY A 509 -6.17 -18.76 -6.94
N TYR A 510 -5.22 -19.15 -7.80
CA TYR A 510 -5.32 -18.86 -9.23
C TYR A 510 -6.46 -19.65 -9.90
N ASP A 511 -7.50 -18.94 -10.35
CA ASP A 511 -8.70 -19.49 -10.97
C ASP A 511 -9.19 -18.68 -12.20
N GLU A 512 -8.38 -17.74 -12.69
CA GLU A 512 -8.69 -16.95 -13.89
C GLU A 512 -8.59 -17.81 -15.16
N ILE A 513 -9.38 -17.44 -16.17
CA ILE A 513 -9.27 -18.02 -17.52
C ILE A 513 -8.25 -17.18 -18.28
N PRO A 514 -7.14 -17.77 -18.77
CA PRO A 514 -6.17 -17.03 -19.57
C PRO A 514 -6.80 -16.41 -20.82
N ILE A 515 -6.31 -15.23 -21.20
CA ILE A 515 -6.74 -14.57 -22.43
C ILE A 515 -6.17 -15.34 -23.62
N HIS A 516 -7.03 -15.65 -24.60
CA HIS A 516 -6.59 -16.34 -25.81
C HIS A 516 -5.66 -15.44 -26.63
N VAL A 517 -4.36 -15.74 -26.62
CA VAL A 517 -3.34 -15.03 -27.42
C VAL A 517 -3.21 -15.70 -28.78
N THR A 518 -3.46 -14.96 -29.86
CA THR A 518 -3.33 -15.47 -31.25
C THR A 518 -2.00 -15.05 -31.86
N PRO A 519 -1.36 -15.91 -32.69
CA PRO A 519 -0.14 -15.55 -33.41
C PRO A 519 -0.34 -14.28 -34.26
N SER A 520 0.68 -13.43 -34.37
CA SER A 520 0.67 -12.18 -35.15
C SER A 520 0.59 -12.38 -36.67
N THR A 521 0.33 -13.60 -37.14
CA THR A 521 0.07 -13.94 -38.54
C THR A 521 -1.40 -14.24 -38.73
N ASP A 522 -2.23 -13.21 -38.64
CA ASP A 522 -3.37 -13.06 -39.54
C ASP A 522 -3.83 -11.60 -39.51
N SER A 523 -3.66 -10.94 -40.64
CA SER A 523 -4.51 -9.81 -41.00
C SER A 523 -5.91 -10.37 -41.29
N VAL A 524 -6.64 -10.78 -40.24
CA VAL A 524 -8.05 -11.10 -40.37
C VAL A 524 -8.75 -9.78 -40.68
N LYS A 525 -9.18 -9.65 -41.94
CA LYS A 525 -10.19 -8.70 -42.36
C LYS A 525 -11.32 -8.74 -41.35
N ALA A 526 -11.66 -7.60 -40.78
CA ALA A 526 -12.86 -7.43 -39.99
C ALA A 526 -14.05 -7.86 -40.86
N ASP A 527 -14.52 -9.09 -40.69
CA ASP A 527 -15.87 -9.53 -41.00
C ASP A 527 -16.08 -10.92 -40.37
N ASN A 528 -17.07 -10.99 -39.48
CA ASN A 528 -17.71 -12.18 -38.91
C ASN A 528 -16.94 -12.97 -37.84
N LEU A 529 -16.95 -12.45 -36.61
CA LEU A 529 -16.93 -13.27 -35.40
C LEU A 529 -18.23 -13.01 -34.63
N THR A 530 -19.20 -13.92 -34.78
CA THR A 530 -20.29 -14.13 -33.84
C THR A 530 -19.68 -14.65 -32.54
N ILE A 531 -19.74 -13.85 -31.48
CA ILE A 531 -19.37 -14.24 -30.12
C ILE A 531 -20.50 -13.81 -29.20
N GLU A 532 -20.99 -14.76 -28.42
CA GLU A 532 -22.05 -14.62 -27.42
C GLU A 532 -21.72 -13.52 -26.41
N GLU A 533 -22.73 -12.69 -26.10
CA GLU A 533 -22.63 -11.58 -25.17
C GLU A 533 -22.28 -12.05 -23.74
N PRO A 534 -21.35 -11.39 -23.02
CA PRO A 534 -21.29 -11.53 -21.58
C PRO A 534 -22.53 -10.86 -20.97
N VAL A 535 -23.20 -11.57 -20.06
CA VAL A 535 -24.42 -11.15 -19.37
C VAL A 535 -24.24 -9.77 -18.73
N ILE A 536 -24.81 -8.75 -19.38
CA ILE A 536 -24.99 -7.42 -18.81
C ILE A 536 -26.22 -7.49 -17.89
N PHE A 537 -26.02 -7.41 -16.58
CA PHE A 537 -27.12 -7.18 -15.64
C PHE A 537 -27.75 -5.81 -15.92
N LYS A 538 -28.87 -5.81 -16.63
CA LYS A 538 -29.78 -4.66 -16.74
C LYS A 538 -30.42 -4.43 -15.38
N PHE A 539 -30.22 -3.25 -14.81
CA PHE A 539 -31.06 -2.74 -13.72
C PHE A 539 -32.51 -2.68 -14.21
N VAL A 540 -33.38 -3.47 -13.58
CA VAL A 540 -34.83 -3.38 -13.74
C VAL A 540 -35.31 -2.24 -12.87
N SER A 541 -35.73 -1.14 -13.50
CA SER A 541 -36.55 -0.11 -12.87
C SER A 541 -38.01 -0.57 -12.97
N GLU A 542 -38.64 -0.91 -11.85
CA GLU A 542 -40.08 -1.17 -11.83
C GLU A 542 -40.87 0.14 -11.98
N ASP A 543 -41.67 0.19 -13.04
CA ASP A 543 -42.71 1.18 -13.29
C ASP A 543 -43.90 1.02 -12.33
N ARG A 544 -44.45 2.15 -11.88
CA ARG A 544 -45.87 2.27 -11.50
C ARG A 544 -46.55 3.38 -12.32
N SER A 545 -47.13 2.94 -13.43
CA SER A 545 -48.39 3.32 -14.08
C SER A 545 -49.10 4.67 -13.78
N ASN A 546 -49.27 5.42 -14.88
CA ASN A 546 -50.49 6.03 -15.48
C ASN A 546 -51.47 6.87 -14.64
N ASN A 547 -51.66 8.15 -15.06
CA ASN A 547 -52.92 8.60 -15.69
C ASN A 547 -52.80 9.98 -16.38
N GLU A 548 -53.56 10.11 -17.47
CA GLU A 548 -53.72 11.26 -18.36
C GLU A 548 -54.26 12.53 -17.67
N LEU A 549 -53.87 13.74 -18.13
CA LEU A 549 -54.79 14.72 -18.75
C LEU A 549 -54.09 16.06 -19.11
N LYS A 550 -54.75 16.76 -20.04
CA LYS A 550 -54.37 17.96 -20.80
C LYS A 550 -54.24 19.27 -19.99
N THR A 551 -53.39 20.14 -20.54
CA THR A 551 -53.46 21.61 -20.66
C THR A 551 -53.26 22.54 -19.45
N ASN A 552 -52.39 23.52 -19.70
CA ASN A 552 -52.30 24.88 -19.17
C ASN A 552 -51.68 25.14 -17.78
N SER A 553 -50.55 25.85 -17.87
CA SER A 553 -50.20 27.05 -17.09
C SER A 553 -49.46 26.88 -15.75
N ILE A 554 -48.45 27.74 -15.62
CA ILE A 554 -47.89 28.35 -14.38
C ILE A 554 -46.66 27.69 -13.71
N CYS A 555 -45.68 28.57 -13.51
CA CYS A 555 -44.57 28.59 -12.54
C CYS A 555 -43.20 27.96 -12.88
N LYS A 556 -42.26 28.88 -13.14
CA LYS A 556 -40.79 28.77 -13.00
C LYS A 556 -40.38 28.73 -11.52
N GLY A 557 -39.35 27.91 -11.22
CA GLY A 557 -38.35 28.10 -10.15
C GLY A 557 -38.42 27.11 -8.97
N PRO A 558 -37.37 26.99 -8.12
CA PRO A 558 -36.03 27.60 -8.19
C PRO A 558 -34.83 26.62 -8.01
N ASN A 559 -33.70 26.96 -8.65
CA ASN A 559 -32.36 26.49 -8.26
C ASN A 559 -31.97 27.13 -6.91
N LYS A 560 -31.58 26.31 -5.93
CA LYS A 560 -31.06 26.80 -4.64
C LYS A 560 -29.65 27.38 -4.81
N LYS A 561 -29.55 28.71 -4.93
CA LYS A 561 -28.39 29.50 -4.49
C LYS A 561 -28.59 29.85 -3.01
N LEU A 562 -27.54 29.74 -2.18
CA LEU A 562 -27.52 30.28 -0.80
C LEU A 562 -26.39 31.32 -0.63
N PRO A 563 -26.50 32.24 0.35
CA PRO A 563 -26.19 33.66 0.17
C PRO A 563 -24.77 34.09 0.54
N LEU A 564 -24.39 35.27 0.00
CA LEU A 564 -23.21 36.05 0.34
C LEU A 564 -23.26 36.59 1.77
N THR A 565 -22.11 36.60 2.46
CA THR A 565 -21.85 37.47 3.62
C THR A 565 -20.75 38.46 3.29
N ASN A 566 -21.11 39.75 3.18
CA ASN A 566 -20.19 40.88 3.24
C ASN A 566 -19.80 41.11 4.70
N GLY A 567 -18.53 40.93 5.04
CA GLY A 567 -17.94 41.38 6.30
C GLY A 567 -17.06 42.60 6.05
N GLN A 568 -17.55 43.79 6.41
CA GLN A 568 -16.77 45.02 6.47
C GLN A 568 -15.77 44.90 7.63
N ALA A 569 -14.47 45.05 7.35
CA ALA A 569 -13.47 45.37 8.36
C ALA A 569 -13.33 46.89 8.42
N SER A 570 -13.71 47.49 9.54
CA SER A 570 -13.57 48.92 9.83
C SER A 570 -12.17 49.23 10.36
N ASN A 571 -11.61 50.34 9.87
CA ASN A 571 -10.34 50.97 10.23
C ASN A 571 -10.18 51.25 11.73
N THR A 572 -8.95 51.08 12.23
CA THR A 572 -8.37 51.94 13.27
C THR A 572 -6.91 52.19 12.91
N ASP A 573 -6.56 53.47 12.91
CA ASP A 573 -5.31 54.08 12.48
C ASP A 573 -4.10 53.76 13.37
N ASP A 574 -2.94 54.03 12.75
CA ASP A 574 -1.55 54.02 13.17
C ASP A 574 -1.24 54.55 14.59
N LEU A 575 -0.21 53.94 15.20
CA LEU A 575 0.82 54.66 15.96
C LEU A 575 2.17 53.93 15.79
N ASP A 576 3.07 54.62 15.10
CA ASP A 576 4.49 54.31 14.94
C ASP A 576 5.23 54.20 16.28
N THR A 577 6.22 53.31 16.32
CA THR A 577 7.48 53.60 17.02
C THR A 577 8.64 52.84 16.38
N ASP A 578 9.48 53.61 15.68
CA ASP A 578 10.80 53.22 15.20
C ASP A 578 11.71 52.73 16.35
N SER A 579 12.45 51.65 16.11
CA SER A 579 13.90 51.64 16.40
C SER A 579 14.61 50.53 15.62
N GLN A 580 15.65 50.96 14.91
CA GLN A 580 16.53 50.19 14.04
C GLN A 580 17.34 49.13 14.82
N THR A 581 17.67 47.99 14.20
CA THR A 581 19.06 47.61 13.88
C THR A 581 19.17 46.27 13.13
N SER A 582 19.73 46.36 11.92
CA SER A 582 20.61 45.41 11.19
C SER A 582 20.71 43.93 11.60
N GLY A 583 20.43 43.04 10.65
CA GLY A 583 20.93 41.66 10.62
C GLY A 583 20.39 40.86 9.44
N GLY A 584 21.17 40.73 8.36
CA GLY A 584 20.76 39.98 7.17
C GLY A 584 20.72 38.47 7.39
N SER A 585 19.68 37.81 6.88
CA SER A 585 19.67 36.39 6.52
C SER A 585 18.58 36.09 5.49
N GLN A 586 18.81 35.05 4.70
CA GLN A 586 18.20 34.74 3.40
C GLN A 586 16.68 34.49 3.48
N SER A 587 15.91 35.04 2.53
CA SER A 587 14.45 34.82 2.43
C SER A 587 14.12 33.54 1.65
N GLU A 588 13.53 32.57 2.34
CA GLU A 588 12.69 31.55 1.69
C GLU A 588 11.43 32.26 1.16
N LYS A 589 11.20 32.20 -0.16
CA LYS A 589 10.00 32.80 -0.77
C LYS A 589 8.76 32.04 -0.31
N ALA A 590 7.91 32.70 0.48
CA ALA A 590 6.58 32.20 0.84
C ALA A 590 5.78 31.83 -0.42
N ALA A 591 5.23 30.61 -0.46
CA ALA A 591 4.43 30.13 -1.59
C ALA A 591 3.13 30.93 -1.71
N THR A 592 2.83 31.42 -2.92
CA THR A 592 1.61 32.16 -3.26
C THR A 592 0.35 31.30 -3.05
N ALA A 593 -0.75 31.90 -2.60
CA ALA A 593 -2.07 31.27 -2.42
C ALA A 593 -2.55 30.57 -3.70
N ARG A 594 -2.26 31.13 -4.88
CA ARG A 594 -2.55 30.46 -6.15
C ARG A 594 -1.79 29.14 -6.30
N SER A 595 -0.47 29.11 -6.02
CA SER A 595 0.33 27.86 -6.07
C SER A 595 -0.23 26.83 -5.10
N ARG A 596 -0.54 27.27 -3.88
CA ARG A 596 -1.09 26.41 -2.85
C ARG A 596 -2.45 25.82 -3.24
N LEU A 597 -3.31 26.57 -3.93
CA LEU A 597 -4.57 26.04 -4.45
C LEU A 597 -4.37 24.98 -5.54
N TYR A 598 -3.37 25.15 -6.42
CA TYR A 598 -3.01 24.10 -7.39
C TYR A 598 -2.49 22.83 -6.69
N GLU A 599 -1.63 22.98 -5.70
CA GLU A 599 -1.10 21.85 -4.90
C GLU A 599 -2.21 21.08 -4.20
N VAL A 600 -3.21 21.78 -3.70
CA VAL A 600 -4.35 21.18 -2.98
C VAL A 600 -5.28 20.43 -3.94
N CYS A 601 -5.56 20.99 -5.12
CA CYS A 601 -6.33 20.27 -6.14
C CYS A 601 -5.57 19.03 -6.62
N ALA A 602 -4.24 19.11 -6.78
CA ALA A 602 -3.42 17.96 -7.12
C ALA A 602 -3.39 16.89 -6.01
N ALA A 603 -3.28 17.30 -4.74
CA ALA A 603 -3.28 16.38 -3.60
C ALA A 603 -4.61 15.63 -3.43
N ASN A 604 -5.73 16.27 -3.77
CA ASN A 604 -7.07 15.69 -3.70
C ASN A 604 -7.57 15.09 -5.03
N SER A 605 -6.71 15.01 -6.06
CA SER A 605 -7.06 14.50 -7.41
C SER A 605 -8.21 15.23 -8.11
N TRP A 606 -8.43 16.51 -7.80
CA TRP A 606 -9.45 17.33 -8.45
C TRP A 606 -8.93 17.95 -9.75
N LYS A 607 -9.86 18.38 -10.62
CA LYS A 607 -9.50 19.16 -11.82
C LYS A 607 -8.79 20.46 -11.41
N PRO A 608 -7.81 20.93 -12.21
CA PRO A 608 -7.06 22.14 -11.89
C PRO A 608 -7.99 23.35 -11.78
N PRO A 609 -7.75 24.26 -10.80
CA PRO A 609 -8.60 25.42 -10.59
C PRO A 609 -8.53 26.37 -11.80
N SER A 610 -9.68 26.84 -12.26
CA SER A 610 -9.76 27.83 -13.36
C SER A 610 -9.97 29.23 -12.80
N PHE A 611 -9.28 30.21 -13.40
CA PHE A 611 -9.31 31.61 -13.00
C PHE A 611 -9.88 32.45 -14.14
N GLU A 612 -10.98 33.14 -13.90
CA GLU A 612 -11.67 33.97 -14.90
C GLU A 612 -11.70 35.43 -14.44
N CYS A 613 -11.44 36.36 -15.36
CA CYS A 613 -11.54 37.80 -15.09
C CYS A 613 -12.97 38.26 -15.36
N CYS A 614 -13.72 38.62 -14.32
CA CYS A 614 -15.15 38.94 -14.42
C CYS A 614 -15.42 40.41 -14.72
N LYS A 615 -14.56 41.33 -14.24
CA LYS A 615 -14.68 42.78 -14.47
C LYS A 615 -13.32 43.42 -14.71
N ASP A 616 -13.27 44.34 -15.68
CA ASP A 616 -12.12 45.18 -16.06
C ASP A 616 -12.68 46.59 -16.32
N GLU A 617 -12.99 47.31 -15.24
CA GLU A 617 -13.66 48.61 -15.28
C GLU A 617 -12.70 49.73 -14.82
N GLY A 618 -12.81 50.92 -15.43
CA GLY A 618 -12.05 52.11 -15.07
C GLY A 618 -11.15 52.68 -16.19
N PRO A 619 -10.79 53.98 -16.12
CA PRO A 619 -9.86 54.59 -17.06
C PRO A 619 -8.47 53.93 -16.93
N GLY A 620 -7.67 53.92 -18.00
CA GLY A 620 -6.45 53.10 -18.08
C GLY A 620 -5.43 53.25 -16.93
N HIS A 621 -5.48 54.36 -16.18
CA HIS A 621 -4.63 54.64 -15.01
C HIS A 621 -5.24 54.24 -13.65
N LEU A 622 -6.50 53.80 -13.60
CA LEU A 622 -7.26 53.39 -12.41
C LEU A 622 -8.16 52.18 -12.71
N LYS A 623 -7.62 51.18 -13.42
CA LYS A 623 -8.36 49.94 -13.72
C LYS A 623 -8.46 49.05 -12.50
N LEU A 624 -9.67 48.60 -12.20
CA LEU A 624 -9.97 47.64 -11.16
C LEU A 624 -10.36 46.29 -11.79
N PHE A 625 -9.81 45.22 -11.22
CA PHE A 625 -10.00 43.86 -11.68
C PHE A 625 -10.69 43.03 -10.60
N THR A 626 -11.68 42.25 -11.03
CA THR A 626 -12.33 41.22 -10.20
C THR A 626 -12.12 39.87 -10.84
N TYR A 627 -11.60 38.90 -10.09
CA TYR A 627 -11.36 37.53 -10.54
C TYR A 627 -12.32 36.56 -9.86
N LYS A 628 -12.71 35.53 -10.59
CA LYS A 628 -13.44 34.37 -10.11
C LYS A 628 -12.55 33.13 -10.19
N VAL A 629 -12.57 32.31 -9.15
CA VAL A 629 -11.94 30.99 -9.09
C VAL A 629 -13.03 29.93 -9.05
N LEU A 630 -12.86 28.91 -9.89
CA LEU A 630 -13.71 27.73 -9.96
C LEU A 630 -12.90 26.50 -9.55
N VAL A 631 -13.41 25.76 -8.56
CA VAL A 631 -12.84 24.48 -8.11
C VAL A 631 -13.96 23.43 -8.12
N GLU A 632 -13.78 22.37 -8.90
CA GLU A 632 -14.73 21.26 -8.97
C GLU A 632 -14.34 20.20 -7.94
N ILE A 633 -15.21 19.94 -6.96
CA ILE A 633 -14.96 19.03 -5.84
C ILE A 633 -15.72 17.74 -6.10
N GLU A 634 -15.02 16.67 -6.52
CA GLU A 634 -15.64 15.39 -6.89
C GLU A 634 -16.24 14.61 -5.69
N GLU A 635 -15.83 14.92 -4.46
CA GLU A 635 -16.19 14.12 -3.27
C GLU A 635 -17.60 14.43 -2.70
N ALA A 636 -18.22 15.54 -3.08
CA ALA A 636 -19.53 15.96 -2.60
C ALA A 636 -20.43 16.35 -3.78
N SER A 637 -21.23 15.39 -4.27
CA SER A 637 -22.36 15.60 -5.21
C SER A 637 -22.12 16.74 -6.24
N ASP A 638 -21.21 16.55 -7.19
CA ASP A 638 -20.88 17.48 -8.29
C ASP A 638 -20.86 18.96 -7.89
N MET A 639 -20.25 19.29 -6.73
CA MET A 639 -20.22 20.65 -6.22
C MET A 639 -19.09 21.45 -6.90
N VAL A 640 -19.46 22.53 -7.59
CA VAL A 640 -18.52 23.54 -8.09
C VAL A 640 -18.43 24.68 -7.07
N LEU A 641 -17.26 24.84 -6.45
CA LEU A 641 -16.93 25.97 -5.60
C LEU A 641 -16.60 27.18 -6.47
N GLU A 642 -17.37 28.26 -6.30
CA GLU A 642 -17.10 29.55 -6.94
C GLU A 642 -16.69 30.58 -5.89
N CYS A 643 -15.51 31.19 -6.01
CA CYS A 643 -15.04 32.27 -5.14
C CYS A 643 -14.64 33.50 -5.95
N PHE A 644 -15.04 34.69 -5.48
CA PHE A 644 -14.75 35.97 -6.13
C PHE A 644 -13.75 36.78 -5.31
N SER A 645 -12.88 37.53 -5.98
CA SER A 645 -12.02 38.52 -5.33
C SER A 645 -12.77 39.82 -5.05
N GLY A 646 -12.22 40.64 -4.16
CA GLY A 646 -12.51 42.09 -4.14
C GLY A 646 -11.96 42.79 -5.39
N GLU A 647 -12.25 44.09 -5.51
CA GLU A 647 -11.70 44.93 -6.58
C GLU A 647 -10.23 45.26 -6.29
N HIS A 648 -9.33 44.91 -7.21
CA HIS A 648 -7.90 45.19 -7.07
C HIS A 648 -7.30 45.87 -8.30
N PRO A 649 -6.28 46.73 -8.14
CA PRO A 649 -5.64 47.46 -9.24
C PRO A 649 -4.73 46.57 -10.13
N LYS A 650 -4.45 45.33 -9.72
CA LYS A 650 -3.62 44.37 -10.47
C LYS A 650 -4.34 43.04 -10.63
N LYS A 651 -4.41 42.51 -11.87
CA LYS A 651 -4.98 41.19 -12.18
C LYS A 651 -4.40 40.06 -11.30
N LYS A 652 -3.09 40.10 -11.05
CA LYS A 652 -2.40 39.10 -10.21
C LYS A 652 -2.86 39.15 -8.74
N ALA A 653 -3.08 40.35 -8.19
CA ALA A 653 -3.55 40.52 -6.82
C ALA A 653 -5.02 40.08 -6.68
N ALA A 654 -5.87 40.41 -7.67
CA ALA A 654 -7.25 39.93 -7.72
C ALA A 654 -7.32 38.39 -7.76
N ALA A 655 -6.52 37.74 -8.63
CA ALA A 655 -6.48 36.28 -8.72
C ALA A 655 -5.99 35.63 -7.41
N GLU A 656 -4.98 36.23 -6.76
CA GLU A 656 -4.45 35.74 -5.49
C GLU A 656 -5.50 35.81 -4.37
N HIS A 657 -6.22 36.93 -4.26
CA HIS A 657 -7.28 37.12 -3.28
C HIS A 657 -8.46 36.16 -3.50
N ALA A 658 -8.83 35.87 -4.76
CA ALA A 658 -9.83 34.84 -5.05
C ALA A 658 -9.37 33.43 -4.63
N ALA A 659 -8.09 33.12 -4.82
CA ALA A 659 -7.51 31.85 -4.37
C ALA A 659 -7.46 31.73 -2.85
N GLU A 660 -7.17 32.81 -2.12
CA GLU A 660 -7.23 32.84 -0.65
C GLU A 660 -8.64 32.57 -0.13
N GLY A 661 -9.66 33.16 -0.76
CA GLY A 661 -11.06 32.89 -0.44
C GLY A 661 -11.44 31.42 -0.64
N ALA A 662 -11.00 30.81 -1.75
CA ALA A 662 -11.22 29.40 -2.02
C ALA A 662 -10.51 28.50 -1.00
N LEU A 663 -9.23 28.78 -0.69
CA LEU A 663 -8.49 28.05 0.34
C LEU A 663 -9.12 28.18 1.72
N TRP A 664 -9.60 29.37 2.10
CA TRP A 664 -10.29 29.56 3.37
C TRP A 664 -11.54 28.69 3.47
N PHE A 665 -12.34 28.62 2.40
CA PHE A 665 -13.53 27.78 2.34
C PHE A 665 -13.17 26.29 2.45
N LEU A 666 -12.18 25.83 1.67
CA LEU A 666 -11.71 24.44 1.71
C LEU A 666 -11.21 24.04 3.10
N LYS A 667 -10.53 24.96 3.80
CA LYS A 667 -10.08 24.75 5.19
C LYS A 667 -11.24 24.60 6.15
N LYS A 668 -12.27 25.42 5.99
CA LYS A 668 -13.46 25.39 6.86
C LYS A 668 -14.31 24.13 6.65
N GLN A 669 -14.28 23.55 5.45
CA GLN A 669 -14.96 22.29 5.12
C GLN A 669 -14.10 21.04 5.40
N GLY A 670 -12.85 21.20 5.84
CA GLY A 670 -11.97 20.09 6.21
C GLY A 670 -11.25 19.41 5.04
N TYR A 671 -11.16 20.06 3.88
CA TYR A 671 -10.44 19.55 2.70
C TYR A 671 -8.94 19.92 2.67
N LEU A 672 -8.47 20.72 3.63
CA LEU A 672 -7.09 21.22 3.76
C LEU A 672 -6.41 20.78 5.04
#